data_AF-X0KNR7-F1
#
_entry.id   AF-X0KNR7-F1
#
_cell.length_a   1.000
_cell.length_b   1.000
_cell.length_c   1.000
_cell.angle_alpha   90.00
_cell.angle_beta   90.00
_cell.angle_gamma   90.00
#
_symmetry.space_group_name_H-M   'P 1'
#
loop_
_entity.id
_entity.type
_entity.pdbx_description
1 polymer ?
#
loop_
_entity_poly.entity_id
_entity_poly.type
_entity_poly.pdbx_seq_one_letter_code
_entity_poly.pdbx_strand_id
1 'polypeptide(L)'
;MASVEAEKFLSYEAGPEVEEFANALDDCLSPPLSNEERRERILDLPRKYYENALRRLAQVRPRMMRNGQDDVDMDADDDVANSNPASAELVKRLEREAQTWDLLRRLLPLRYTSSDNRQSASKTEHSSVDSGDLFKSFLASDSSARERQAVIQWLQSNASSGPDIDELAHELQQNADRGDIIAHGWLHTRSSIKLRKSVTAWPHLLDRQSPAIATSFHTSDGSPLVTQLDPDAATRQGRKLEPQDEYFERAIWLGCWEHLRRGSSLDTIREWCQERTEMWRAISTSAILLSADDSQEVTDTKPASLALWRRMCFSLSRSGGCDDYERAVYGVLSGDIPSVEKVALNWDDFLFANYNALLRTQLDNYILGQCPADVASNLTQSFPSFDAVQFHGEPRTVDMRLIRALEANPQIKDEANEPNKALQASLISKEIGQHLYQQGLIISSGANQNESTLYRSKPSKLEVNKERFFQSTQHYGLRIVAHIYLLINLMDKLNSKDDSLAPAFSPPEMRRSQQNLIAGYANYLRLAEFHELIPLYCSILEPPRSYEVLSYNLIHENEASRRLLQLRLIRKAGIDVLGFVKTQAWLLFNDLGPAQHGCPAKEGFSIIEPGPPTSRSGRPVRPDFFGDDERFVDQAHENLIRSLEWLVLVQETWPNVLSMGTKIYKFFLRELFCFKQSVKN
;
A
#
# COMPACT_ATOMS: atom_id res chain seq x y z
N MET A 1 10.16 -23.58 18.81
CA MET A 1 11.51 -23.11 19.19
C MET A 1 12.42 -22.92 17.97
N ALA A 2 12.39 -23.80 16.96
CA ALA A 2 13.15 -23.60 15.71
C ALA A 2 12.66 -22.44 14.80
N SER A 3 11.41 -21.99 14.92
CA SER A 3 10.87 -20.87 14.12
C SER A 3 11.35 -19.47 14.57
N VAL A 4 11.77 -19.33 15.82
CA VAL A 4 12.19 -18.04 16.41
C VAL A 4 13.66 -17.73 16.10
N GLU A 5 14.47 -18.76 15.85
CA GLU A 5 15.88 -18.59 15.46
C GLU A 5 16.04 -18.27 13.97
N ALA A 6 15.13 -18.75 13.10
CA ALA A 6 15.12 -18.40 11.68
C ALA A 6 14.73 -16.93 11.43
N GLU A 7 13.84 -16.35 12.24
CA GLU A 7 13.47 -14.93 12.12
C GLU A 7 14.62 -13.98 12.50
N LYS A 8 15.50 -14.36 13.43
CA LYS A 8 16.64 -13.50 13.81
C LYS A 8 17.69 -13.36 12.71
N PHE A 9 17.94 -14.42 11.94
CA PHE A 9 18.94 -14.41 10.87
C PHE A 9 18.53 -13.59 9.62
N LEU A 10 17.24 -13.33 9.42
CA LEU A 10 16.73 -12.49 8.33
C LEU A 10 16.32 -11.06 8.77
N SER A 11 16.42 -10.74 10.07
CA SER A 11 15.72 -9.57 10.63
C SER A 11 16.34 -8.20 10.31
N TYR A 12 17.63 -8.12 10.00
CA TYR A 12 18.32 -6.83 9.82
C TYR A 12 18.96 -6.64 8.44
N GLU A 13 18.75 -7.54 7.48
CA GLU A 13 19.27 -7.38 6.13
C GLU A 13 18.55 -6.21 5.44
N ALA A 14 19.24 -5.06 5.37
CA ALA A 14 18.87 -3.96 4.51
C ALA A 14 19.46 -4.19 3.13
N GLY A 15 18.60 -4.29 2.11
CA GLY A 15 19.04 -4.38 0.73
C GLY A 15 19.45 -3.02 0.15
N PRO A 16 19.95 -3.02 -1.11
CA PRO A 16 20.44 -1.81 -1.79
C PRO A 16 19.36 -0.72 -1.92
N GLU A 17 18.08 -1.08 -1.82
CA GLU A 17 16.97 -0.12 -1.87
C GLU A 17 17.01 0.95 -0.77
N VAL A 18 17.67 0.67 0.36
CA VAL A 18 17.80 1.63 1.48
C VAL A 18 18.74 2.78 1.09
N GLU A 19 19.89 2.46 0.48
CA GLU A 19 20.83 3.46 -0.03
C GLU A 19 20.28 4.17 -1.27
N GLU A 20 19.66 3.43 -2.20
CA GLU A 20 18.98 4.05 -3.35
C GLU A 20 17.94 5.07 -2.90
N PHE A 21 17.20 4.79 -1.81
CA PHE A 21 16.26 5.77 -1.26
C PHE A 21 16.96 6.99 -0.70
N ALA A 22 17.96 6.78 0.16
CA ALA A 22 18.67 7.88 0.80
C ALA A 22 19.35 8.79 -0.22
N ASN A 23 19.93 8.23 -1.28
CA ASN A 23 20.55 9.00 -2.36
C ASN A 23 19.52 9.86 -3.11
N ALA A 24 18.40 9.26 -3.51
CA ALA A 24 17.33 9.98 -4.19
C ALA A 24 16.71 11.08 -3.30
N LEU A 25 16.68 10.86 -1.98
CA LEU A 25 16.26 11.84 -0.99
C LEU A 25 17.26 12.99 -0.83
N ASP A 26 18.57 12.71 -0.71
CA ASP A 26 19.62 13.75 -0.64
C ASP A 26 19.57 14.64 -1.90
N ASP A 27 19.35 14.04 -3.06
CA ASP A 27 19.15 14.74 -4.34
C ASP A 27 17.92 15.65 -4.35
N CYS A 28 16.86 15.33 -3.58
CA CYS A 28 15.67 16.18 -3.44
C CYS A 28 15.88 17.32 -2.45
N LEU A 29 16.68 17.08 -1.39
CA LEU A 29 16.97 18.04 -0.33
C LEU A 29 18.12 19.00 -0.67
N SER A 30 18.77 18.79 -1.81
CA SER A 30 19.89 19.62 -2.26
C SER A 30 19.55 21.12 -2.29
N PRO A 31 20.44 22.00 -1.79
CA PRO A 31 20.17 23.43 -1.64
C PRO A 31 20.02 24.26 -2.93
N PRO A 32 20.57 23.92 -4.12
CA PRO A 32 20.42 24.75 -5.30
C PRO A 32 19.06 24.60 -6.01
N LEU A 33 18.17 23.74 -5.52
CA LEU A 33 16.90 23.43 -6.20
C LEU A 33 15.82 24.47 -5.92
N SER A 34 15.10 24.87 -6.97
CA SER A 34 13.86 25.62 -6.83
C SER A 34 12.76 24.77 -6.18
N ASN A 35 11.74 25.41 -5.60
CA ASN A 35 10.63 24.69 -4.98
C ASN A 35 9.81 23.86 -5.97
N GLU A 36 9.75 24.28 -7.24
CA GLU A 36 9.05 23.55 -8.32
C GLU A 36 9.82 22.31 -8.75
N GLU A 37 11.13 22.43 -9.02
CA GLU A 37 11.97 21.27 -9.34
C GLU A 37 12.00 20.27 -8.17
N ARG A 38 12.05 20.77 -6.92
CA ARG A 38 11.97 19.93 -5.73
C ARG A 38 10.65 19.17 -5.67
N ARG A 39 9.53 19.84 -5.96
CA ARG A 39 8.19 19.22 -6.01
C ARG A 39 8.14 18.11 -7.06
N GLU A 40 8.61 18.38 -8.28
CA GLU A 40 8.63 17.39 -9.37
C GLU A 40 9.47 16.16 -9.00
N ARG A 41 10.67 16.36 -8.44
CA ARG A 41 11.52 15.25 -7.99
C ARG A 41 10.85 14.42 -6.89
N ILE A 42 10.19 15.05 -5.93
CA ILE A 42 9.46 14.33 -4.85
C ILE A 42 8.28 13.54 -5.42
N LEU A 43 7.54 14.10 -6.38
CA LEU A 43 6.44 13.40 -7.05
C LEU A 43 6.92 12.25 -7.94
N ASP A 44 8.16 12.29 -8.41
CA ASP A 44 8.79 11.23 -9.21
C ASP A 44 9.32 10.05 -8.36
N LEU A 45 9.63 10.29 -7.08
CA LEU A 45 10.16 9.27 -6.16
C LEU A 45 9.28 8.00 -6.10
N PRO A 46 7.95 8.07 -5.88
CA PRO A 46 7.08 6.89 -5.88
C PRO A 46 7.21 6.01 -7.14
N ARG A 47 7.40 6.63 -8.32
CA ARG A 47 7.60 5.90 -9.58
C ARG A 47 8.90 5.11 -9.58
N LYS A 48 10.01 5.72 -9.12
CA LYS A 48 11.31 5.04 -9.02
C LYS A 48 11.24 3.82 -8.08
N TYR A 49 10.51 3.91 -6.97
CA TYR A 49 10.35 2.78 -6.04
C TYR A 49 9.41 1.71 -6.57
N TYR A 50 8.36 2.10 -7.29
CA TYR A 50 7.54 1.16 -8.02
C TYR A 50 8.38 0.34 -9.02
N GLU A 51 9.19 1.02 -9.85
CA GLU A 51 10.10 0.37 -10.80
C GLU A 51 11.17 -0.49 -10.11
N ASN A 52 11.71 -0.04 -8.97
CA ASN A 52 12.65 -0.85 -8.16
C ASN A 52 11.97 -2.12 -7.61
N ALA A 53 10.79 -2.00 -7.02
CA ALA A 53 10.03 -3.13 -6.48
C ALA A 53 9.70 -4.16 -7.59
N LEU A 54 9.31 -3.70 -8.77
CA LEU A 54 9.09 -4.57 -9.92
C LEU A 54 10.37 -5.27 -10.39
N ARG A 55 11.50 -4.55 -10.46
CA ARG A 55 12.81 -5.15 -10.81
C ARG A 55 13.20 -6.26 -9.83
N ARG A 56 13.01 -6.04 -8.53
CA ARG A 56 13.28 -7.04 -7.49
C ARG A 56 12.34 -8.23 -7.58
N LEU A 57 11.05 -7.96 -7.80
CA LEU A 57 10.05 -9.00 -8.00
C LEU A 57 10.39 -9.89 -9.21
N ALA A 58 10.84 -9.30 -10.32
CA ALA A 58 11.28 -10.03 -11.51
C ALA A 58 12.55 -10.89 -11.29
N GLN A 59 13.38 -10.55 -10.30
CA GLN A 59 14.55 -11.35 -9.92
C GLN A 59 14.18 -12.56 -9.05
N VAL A 60 13.12 -12.44 -8.25
CA VAL A 60 12.66 -13.49 -7.32
C VAL A 60 11.65 -14.43 -7.96
N ARG A 61 10.80 -13.93 -8.88
CA ARG A 61 9.86 -14.78 -9.61
C ARG A 61 10.64 -15.75 -10.51
N PRO A 62 10.37 -17.07 -10.45
CA PRO A 62 10.96 -18.00 -11.40
C PRO A 62 10.54 -17.59 -12.81
N ARG A 63 11.49 -17.61 -13.77
CA ARG A 63 11.15 -17.46 -15.18
C ARG A 63 10.26 -18.64 -15.56
N MET A 64 8.94 -18.43 -15.62
CA MET A 64 8.06 -19.37 -16.30
C MET A 64 8.57 -19.47 -17.74
N MET A 65 9.10 -20.63 -18.12
CA MET A 65 9.36 -20.95 -19.51
C MET A 65 8.04 -20.77 -20.24
N ARG A 66 7.98 -19.75 -21.09
CA ARG A 66 6.90 -19.54 -22.03
C ARG A 66 6.87 -20.80 -22.90
N ASN A 67 5.80 -21.59 -22.80
CA ASN A 67 5.57 -22.78 -23.63
C ASN A 67 5.66 -22.39 -25.11
N GLY A 68 6.85 -22.53 -25.67
CA GLY A 68 7.11 -22.60 -27.10
C GLY A 68 7.65 -23.99 -27.33
N GLN A 69 6.97 -24.74 -28.19
CA GLN A 69 7.41 -26.03 -28.69
C GLN A 69 8.88 -25.92 -29.15
N ASP A 70 9.79 -26.51 -28.38
CA ASP A 70 11.07 -27.01 -28.86
C ASP A 70 11.49 -28.14 -27.92
N ASP A 71 11.58 -29.34 -28.47
CA ASP A 71 12.09 -30.56 -27.83
C ASP A 71 13.51 -30.35 -27.30
N VAL A 72 13.75 -30.36 -25.97
CA VAL A 72 15.04 -30.78 -25.37
C VAL A 72 14.86 -31.22 -23.90
N ASP A 73 15.21 -32.48 -23.64
CA ASP A 73 15.65 -33.18 -22.41
C ASP A 73 15.00 -32.85 -21.03
N MET A 74 14.34 -33.88 -20.51
CA MET A 74 13.80 -33.99 -19.14
C MET A 74 14.94 -34.20 -18.12
N ASP A 75 15.51 -33.11 -17.59
CA ASP A 75 16.24 -33.16 -16.32
C ASP A 75 15.23 -33.02 -15.17
N ALA A 76 14.90 -34.17 -14.56
CA ALA A 76 13.90 -34.31 -13.48
C ALA A 76 14.39 -33.85 -12.09
N ASP A 77 15.17 -32.75 -12.03
CA ASP A 77 15.73 -32.24 -10.77
C ASP A 77 15.25 -30.80 -10.40
N ASP A 78 14.51 -30.11 -11.27
CA ASP A 78 14.08 -28.71 -11.01
C ASP A 78 12.74 -28.55 -10.24
N ASP A 79 11.97 -29.62 -10.04
CA ASP A 79 10.67 -29.55 -9.35
C ASP A 79 10.77 -29.35 -7.82
N VAL A 80 11.96 -29.52 -7.23
CA VAL A 80 12.14 -29.41 -5.76
C VAL A 80 12.49 -27.98 -5.31
N ALA A 81 12.93 -27.10 -6.23
CA ALA A 81 13.30 -25.72 -5.88
C ALA A 81 12.11 -24.75 -5.85
N ASN A 82 10.99 -25.09 -6.51
CA ASN A 82 9.83 -24.20 -6.68
C ASN A 82 8.87 -24.14 -5.47
N SER A 83 9.16 -24.83 -4.38
CA SER A 83 8.30 -24.90 -3.19
C SER A 83 8.99 -24.36 -1.93
N ASN A 84 9.91 -23.42 -2.04
CA ASN A 84 10.50 -22.78 -0.86
C ASN A 84 9.54 -21.72 -0.31
N PRO A 85 8.86 -21.94 0.85
CA PRO A 85 7.83 -21.02 1.38
C PRO A 85 8.37 -19.63 1.68
N ALA A 86 9.68 -19.52 1.96
CA ALA A 86 10.36 -18.23 2.17
C ALA A 86 10.40 -17.37 0.89
N SER A 87 10.51 -17.99 -0.29
CA SER A 87 10.49 -17.27 -1.58
C SER A 87 9.08 -16.76 -1.89
N ALA A 88 8.06 -17.58 -1.66
CA ALA A 88 6.66 -17.18 -1.86
C ALA A 88 6.24 -16.00 -0.96
N GLU A 89 6.65 -16.01 0.31
CA GLU A 89 6.40 -14.89 1.23
C GLU A 89 7.15 -13.62 0.81
N LEU A 90 8.38 -13.73 0.29
CA LEU A 90 9.12 -12.60 -0.26
C LEU A 90 8.44 -12.01 -1.50
N VAL A 91 7.95 -12.86 -2.41
CA VAL A 91 7.18 -12.44 -3.59
C VAL A 91 5.92 -11.67 -3.15
N LYS A 92 5.14 -12.22 -2.22
CA LYS A 92 3.96 -11.55 -1.67
C LYS A 92 4.30 -10.17 -1.09
N ARG A 93 5.40 -10.05 -0.34
CA ARG A 93 5.85 -8.77 0.23
C ARG A 93 6.17 -7.75 -0.87
N LEU A 94 6.99 -8.12 -1.85
CA LEU A 94 7.38 -7.24 -2.96
C LEU A 94 6.19 -6.81 -3.81
N GLU A 95 5.22 -7.71 -4.04
CA GLU A 95 3.96 -7.39 -4.70
C GLU A 95 3.20 -6.32 -3.92
N ARG A 96 3.02 -6.50 -2.60
CA ARG A 96 2.34 -5.49 -1.76
C ARG A 96 3.09 -4.15 -1.75
N GLU A 97 4.41 -4.14 -1.85
CA GLU A 97 5.18 -2.90 -2.05
C GLU A 97 4.82 -2.21 -3.35
N ALA A 98 4.92 -2.96 -4.45
CA ALA A 98 4.72 -2.43 -5.78
C ALA A 98 3.31 -1.84 -5.87
N GLN A 99 2.31 -2.56 -5.36
CA GLN A 99 0.93 -2.08 -5.25
C GLN A 99 0.85 -0.77 -4.46
N THR A 100 1.53 -0.64 -3.32
CA THR A 100 1.49 0.58 -2.50
C THR A 100 2.16 1.77 -3.19
N TRP A 101 3.31 1.56 -3.83
CA TRP A 101 4.00 2.60 -4.60
C TRP A 101 3.25 3.00 -5.87
N ASP A 102 2.60 2.05 -6.54
CA ASP A 102 1.74 2.30 -7.71
C ASP A 102 0.55 3.20 -7.36
N LEU A 103 -0.10 2.93 -6.23
CA LEU A 103 -1.18 3.77 -5.71
C LEU A 103 -0.67 5.19 -5.43
N LEU A 104 0.49 5.30 -4.77
CA LEU A 104 1.05 6.58 -4.37
C LEU A 104 1.47 7.44 -5.58
N ARG A 105 2.13 6.84 -6.58
CA ARG A 105 2.54 7.57 -7.81
C ARG A 105 1.34 8.08 -8.60
N ARG A 106 0.19 7.41 -8.54
CA ARG A 106 -1.05 7.82 -9.22
C ARG A 106 -1.80 8.91 -8.44
N LEU A 107 -1.87 8.80 -7.11
CA LEU A 107 -2.66 9.73 -6.28
C LEU A 107 -1.94 11.04 -5.93
N LEU A 108 -0.64 11.00 -5.61
CA LEU A 108 0.07 12.20 -5.13
C LEU A 108 0.06 13.36 -6.13
N PRO A 109 0.31 13.16 -7.44
CA PRO A 109 0.27 14.26 -8.42
C PRO A 109 -1.12 14.89 -8.54
N LEU A 110 -2.20 14.09 -8.39
CA LEU A 110 -3.58 14.58 -8.45
C LEU A 110 -3.95 15.43 -7.24
N ARG A 111 -3.48 15.03 -6.04
CA ARG A 111 -3.76 15.75 -4.79
C ARG A 111 -2.91 17.00 -4.64
N TYR A 112 -1.65 16.95 -5.08
CA TYR A 112 -0.74 18.07 -5.09
C TYR A 112 -0.59 18.64 -6.51
N THR A 113 -1.63 19.27 -7.03
CA THR A 113 -1.57 20.04 -8.28
C THR A 113 -0.94 21.42 -8.06
N SER A 114 -0.06 21.87 -8.97
CA SER A 114 0.50 23.22 -8.91
C SER A 114 -0.58 24.27 -9.17
N SER A 115 -0.52 25.40 -8.45
CA SER A 115 -1.46 26.52 -8.60
C SER A 115 -1.49 27.09 -10.03
N ASP A 116 -0.37 27.04 -10.76
CA ASP A 116 -0.29 27.49 -12.15
C ASP A 116 -1.03 26.57 -13.12
N ASN A 117 -1.06 25.26 -12.85
CA ASN A 117 -1.85 24.30 -13.62
C ASN A 117 -3.36 24.41 -13.35
N ARG A 118 -3.78 24.88 -12.17
CA ARG A 118 -5.21 25.17 -11.89
C ARG A 118 -5.69 26.37 -12.73
N GLN A 119 -4.82 27.37 -12.96
CA GLN A 119 -5.17 28.55 -13.77
C GLN A 119 -5.01 28.33 -15.27
N SER A 120 -4.06 27.50 -15.71
CA SER A 120 -3.94 27.13 -17.13
C SER A 120 -5.08 26.20 -17.55
N ALA A 121 -5.47 25.22 -16.73
CA ALA A 121 -6.66 24.40 -16.97
C ALA A 121 -7.92 25.27 -17.09
N SER A 122 -8.14 26.18 -16.14
CA SER A 122 -9.27 27.12 -16.16
C SER A 122 -9.30 28.09 -17.36
N LYS A 123 -8.14 28.49 -17.91
CA LYS A 123 -8.08 29.35 -19.11
C LYS A 123 -8.21 28.58 -20.42
N THR A 124 -7.84 27.29 -20.43
CA THR A 124 -7.98 26.41 -21.60
C THR A 124 -9.42 25.82 -21.68
N GLU A 125 -10.14 25.78 -20.54
CA GLU A 125 -11.55 25.37 -20.40
C GLU A 125 -12.56 26.16 -21.28
N HIS A 126 -12.17 27.33 -21.82
CA HIS A 126 -13.04 28.13 -22.69
C HIS A 126 -12.57 28.27 -24.15
N SER A 127 -11.45 27.65 -24.56
CA SER A 127 -10.89 27.88 -25.90
C SER A 127 -10.59 26.66 -26.78
N SER A 128 -10.86 25.43 -26.32
CA SER A 128 -10.94 24.29 -27.24
C SER A 128 -11.81 23.17 -26.66
N VAL A 129 -13.12 23.23 -26.90
CA VAL A 129 -13.97 22.03 -26.85
C VAL A 129 -13.57 21.18 -28.05
N ASP A 130 -12.55 20.34 -27.88
CA ASP A 130 -12.23 19.31 -28.84
C ASP A 130 -13.32 18.23 -28.69
N SER A 131 -14.29 18.29 -29.60
CA SER A 131 -15.62 17.69 -29.49
C SER A 131 -15.66 16.15 -29.59
N GLY A 132 -14.54 15.46 -29.44
CA GLY A 132 -14.46 14.02 -29.68
C GLY A 132 -14.77 13.15 -28.46
N ASP A 133 -14.25 13.50 -27.28
CA ASP A 133 -14.17 12.56 -26.16
C ASP A 133 -14.91 13.06 -24.91
N LEU A 134 -16.16 12.58 -24.77
CA LEU A 134 -17.04 12.88 -23.63
C LEU A 134 -16.42 12.47 -22.30
N PHE A 135 -15.67 11.36 -22.26
CA PHE A 135 -15.09 10.84 -21.02
C PHE A 135 -13.90 11.68 -20.56
N LYS A 136 -13.00 12.08 -21.48
CA LYS A 136 -11.92 13.03 -21.15
C LYS A 136 -12.46 14.37 -20.66
N SER A 137 -13.53 14.87 -21.29
CA SER A 137 -14.20 16.11 -20.86
C SER A 137 -14.79 15.98 -19.45
N PHE A 138 -15.41 14.82 -19.14
CA PHE A 138 -15.90 14.49 -17.81
C PHE A 138 -14.78 14.51 -16.76
N LEU A 139 -13.66 13.82 -17.02
CA LEU A 139 -12.52 13.77 -16.10
C LEU A 139 -11.86 15.13 -15.90
N ALA A 140 -11.80 15.97 -16.95
CA ALA A 140 -11.33 17.34 -16.82
C ALA A 140 -12.22 18.16 -15.88
N SER A 141 -13.54 17.95 -15.96
CA SER A 141 -14.52 18.69 -15.15
C SER A 141 -14.58 18.30 -13.66
N ASP A 142 -14.27 17.04 -13.30
CA ASP A 142 -14.40 16.53 -11.93
C ASP A 142 -13.07 15.96 -11.41
N SER A 143 -12.47 16.65 -10.43
CA SER A 143 -11.23 16.19 -9.78
C SER A 143 -11.40 14.90 -9.00
N SER A 144 -12.58 14.66 -8.41
CA SER A 144 -12.86 13.42 -7.67
C SER A 144 -13.02 12.22 -8.62
N ALA A 145 -13.54 12.45 -9.83
CA ALA A 145 -13.63 11.42 -10.86
C ALA A 145 -12.23 10.98 -11.33
N ARG A 146 -11.29 11.92 -11.53
CA ARG A 146 -9.88 11.59 -11.83
C ARG A 146 -9.23 10.76 -10.75
N GLU A 147 -9.46 11.10 -9.49
CA GLU A 147 -8.94 10.34 -8.36
C GLU A 147 -9.53 8.91 -8.32
N ARG A 148 -10.83 8.76 -8.56
CA ARG A 148 -11.48 7.44 -8.63
C ARG A 148 -10.99 6.61 -9.81
N GLN A 149 -10.81 7.22 -10.98
CA GLN A 149 -10.22 6.55 -12.14
C GLN A 149 -8.80 6.06 -11.82
N ALA A 150 -7.98 6.89 -11.17
CA ALA A 150 -6.63 6.49 -10.76
C ALA A 150 -6.62 5.29 -9.81
N VAL A 151 -7.58 5.22 -8.87
CA VAL A 151 -7.78 4.04 -8.00
C VAL A 151 -8.21 2.81 -8.81
N ILE A 152 -9.10 2.97 -9.79
CA ILE A 152 -9.53 1.86 -10.66
C ILE A 152 -8.37 1.34 -11.50
N GLN A 153 -7.58 2.22 -12.14
CA GLN A 153 -6.42 1.82 -12.93
C GLN A 153 -5.36 1.12 -12.09
N TRP A 154 -5.17 1.56 -10.84
CA TRP A 154 -4.32 0.88 -9.87
C TRP A 154 -4.82 -0.55 -9.59
N LEU A 155 -6.11 -0.73 -9.31
CA LEU A 155 -6.70 -2.05 -9.08
C LEU A 155 -6.60 -2.97 -10.31
N GLN A 156 -6.82 -2.41 -11.50
CA GLN A 156 -6.67 -3.11 -12.77
C GLN A 156 -5.23 -3.57 -13.01
N SER A 157 -4.25 -2.69 -12.75
CA SER A 157 -2.83 -3.03 -12.82
C SER A 157 -2.40 -4.09 -11.80
N ASN A 158 -3.04 -4.13 -10.63
CA ASN A 158 -2.78 -5.18 -9.65
C ASN A 158 -3.35 -6.52 -10.15
N ALA A 159 -4.58 -6.50 -10.67
CA ALA A 159 -5.26 -7.68 -11.21
C ALA A 159 -4.53 -8.28 -12.42
N SER A 160 -3.88 -7.46 -13.25
CA SER A 160 -3.15 -7.93 -14.44
C SER A 160 -1.90 -8.75 -14.11
N SER A 161 -1.41 -8.70 -12.87
CA SER A 161 -0.26 -9.48 -12.41
C SER A 161 -0.59 -10.91 -11.98
N GLY A 162 -1.89 -11.28 -12.03
CA GLY A 162 -2.40 -12.61 -11.69
C GLY A 162 -2.16 -13.68 -12.79
N PRO A 163 -2.67 -14.90 -12.58
CA PRO A 163 -2.53 -16.02 -13.53
C PRO A 163 -3.21 -15.74 -14.87
N ASP A 164 -2.87 -16.54 -15.88
CA ASP A 164 -3.48 -16.41 -17.20
C ASP A 164 -5.00 -16.66 -17.14
N ILE A 165 -5.77 -15.96 -17.99
CA ILE A 165 -7.23 -16.07 -18.03
C ILE A 165 -7.64 -17.47 -18.47
N ASP A 166 -6.90 -18.08 -19.41
CA ASP A 166 -7.16 -19.47 -19.82
C ASP A 166 -6.91 -20.47 -18.68
N GLU A 167 -5.93 -20.22 -17.81
CA GLU A 167 -5.70 -21.03 -16.61
C GLU A 167 -6.86 -20.91 -15.61
N LEU A 168 -7.39 -19.70 -15.41
CA LEU A 168 -8.57 -19.48 -14.56
C LEU A 168 -9.83 -20.16 -15.12
N ALA A 169 -9.95 -20.20 -16.45
CA ALA A 169 -11.10 -20.82 -17.13
C ALA A 169 -10.96 -22.34 -17.32
N HIS A 170 -9.80 -22.91 -17.02
CA HIS A 170 -9.46 -24.29 -17.35
C HIS A 170 -10.44 -25.31 -16.76
N GLU A 171 -10.81 -25.19 -15.48
CA GLU A 171 -11.77 -26.12 -14.86
C GLU A 171 -13.15 -26.08 -15.53
N LEU A 172 -13.63 -24.88 -15.89
CA LEU A 172 -14.90 -24.71 -16.60
C LEU A 172 -14.83 -25.27 -18.02
N GLN A 173 -13.70 -25.11 -18.70
CA GLN A 173 -13.47 -25.66 -20.03
C GLN A 173 -13.41 -27.19 -20.02
N GLN A 174 -12.75 -27.79 -19.02
CA GLN A 174 -12.73 -29.25 -18.84
C GLN A 174 -14.15 -29.80 -18.62
N ASN A 175 -14.94 -29.16 -17.78
CA ASN A 175 -16.32 -29.56 -17.50
C ASN A 175 -17.28 -29.38 -18.68
N ALA A 176 -16.91 -28.58 -19.68
CA ALA A 176 -17.68 -28.47 -20.91
C ALA A 176 -17.59 -29.73 -21.80
N ASP A 177 -16.59 -30.61 -21.59
CA ASP A 177 -16.42 -31.87 -22.35
C ASP A 177 -16.34 -31.68 -23.88
N ARG A 178 -15.55 -30.67 -24.29
CA ARG A 178 -15.38 -30.26 -25.71
C ARG A 178 -13.99 -30.52 -26.28
N GLY A 179 -13.09 -31.09 -25.48
CA GLY A 179 -11.65 -31.12 -25.79
C GLY A 179 -11.12 -29.70 -26.02
N ASP A 180 -10.26 -29.53 -27.02
CA ASP A 180 -9.61 -28.24 -27.33
C ASP A 180 -10.49 -27.29 -28.17
N ILE A 181 -11.77 -27.63 -28.41
CA ILE A 181 -12.65 -26.85 -29.29
C ILE A 181 -13.22 -25.66 -28.53
N ILE A 182 -12.58 -24.50 -28.67
CA ILE A 182 -13.01 -23.21 -28.11
C ILE A 182 -13.96 -22.40 -29.01
N ALA A 183 -14.21 -22.86 -30.24
CA ALA A 183 -15.05 -22.17 -31.23
C ALA A 183 -16.46 -22.81 -31.36
N HIS A 184 -17.38 -22.12 -32.03
CA HIS A 184 -18.71 -22.62 -32.43
C HIS A 184 -19.76 -22.75 -31.31
N GLY A 185 -19.97 -21.70 -30.50
CA GLY A 185 -21.15 -21.48 -29.64
C GLY A 185 -21.70 -22.71 -28.91
N TRP A 186 -23.02 -22.86 -28.83
CA TRP A 186 -23.69 -23.97 -28.11
C TRP A 186 -23.74 -25.26 -28.94
N LEU A 187 -22.66 -26.05 -28.92
CA LEU A 187 -22.50 -27.23 -29.76
C LEU A 187 -23.46 -28.35 -29.36
N HIS A 188 -23.56 -28.64 -28.06
CA HIS A 188 -24.35 -29.75 -27.53
C HIS A 188 -25.83 -29.45 -27.67
N THR A 189 -26.26 -28.26 -27.29
CA THR A 189 -27.62 -27.73 -27.42
C THR A 189 -28.06 -27.74 -28.89
N ARG A 190 -27.19 -27.28 -29.81
CA ARG A 190 -27.47 -27.35 -31.26
C ARG A 190 -27.64 -28.80 -31.72
N SER A 191 -26.85 -29.73 -31.20
CA SER A 191 -26.97 -31.15 -31.55
C SER A 191 -28.29 -31.75 -31.05
N SER A 192 -28.70 -31.46 -29.82
CA SER A 192 -29.98 -31.88 -29.22
C SER A 192 -31.18 -31.33 -30.00
N ILE A 193 -31.13 -30.05 -30.40
CA ILE A 193 -32.16 -29.41 -31.24
C ILE A 193 -32.24 -30.09 -32.62
N LYS A 194 -31.10 -30.35 -33.26
CA LYS A 194 -31.06 -31.02 -34.58
C LYS A 194 -31.59 -32.44 -34.50
N LEU A 195 -31.16 -33.22 -33.49
CA LEU A 195 -31.63 -34.58 -33.26
C LEU A 195 -33.14 -34.63 -33.05
N ARG A 196 -33.68 -33.68 -32.29
CA ARG A 196 -35.13 -33.61 -32.08
C ARG A 196 -35.88 -33.32 -33.37
N LYS A 197 -35.41 -32.36 -34.17
CA LYS A 197 -36.02 -32.05 -35.47
C LYS A 197 -35.97 -33.24 -36.42
N SER A 198 -34.88 -34.00 -36.44
CA SER A 198 -34.77 -35.19 -37.29
C SER A 198 -35.69 -36.32 -36.82
N VAL A 199 -35.74 -36.62 -35.52
CA VAL A 199 -36.57 -37.70 -34.96
C VAL A 199 -38.06 -37.42 -35.13
N THR A 200 -38.47 -36.17 -35.01
CA THR A 200 -39.88 -35.76 -35.14
C THR A 200 -40.26 -35.31 -36.55
N ALA A 201 -39.33 -35.40 -37.51
CA ALA A 201 -39.48 -34.91 -38.88
C ALA A 201 -40.05 -33.48 -38.96
N TRP A 202 -39.69 -32.62 -38.00
CA TRP A 202 -40.28 -31.29 -37.84
C TRP A 202 -39.66 -30.31 -38.86
N PRO A 203 -40.43 -29.78 -39.83
CA PRO A 203 -39.88 -28.96 -40.91
C PRO A 203 -39.70 -27.48 -40.52
N HIS A 204 -40.29 -27.05 -39.40
CA HIS A 204 -40.31 -25.66 -38.95
C HIS A 204 -39.48 -25.43 -37.68
N LEU A 205 -39.35 -24.17 -37.27
CA LEU A 205 -38.79 -23.81 -35.97
C LEU A 205 -39.56 -24.53 -34.85
N LEU A 206 -38.83 -24.98 -33.82
CA LEU A 206 -39.45 -25.63 -32.68
C LEU A 206 -40.22 -24.56 -31.89
N ASP A 207 -41.54 -24.61 -31.96
CA ASP A 207 -42.39 -23.66 -31.25
C ASP A 207 -42.45 -24.02 -29.76
N ARG A 208 -42.01 -23.08 -28.92
CA ARG A 208 -42.07 -23.16 -27.46
C ARG A 208 -43.48 -23.44 -26.94
N GLN A 209 -44.51 -22.90 -27.60
CA GLN A 209 -45.91 -23.00 -27.16
C GLN A 209 -46.55 -24.34 -27.51
N SER A 210 -45.87 -25.18 -28.30
CA SER A 210 -46.38 -26.50 -28.63
C SER A 210 -46.33 -27.41 -27.38
N PRO A 211 -47.47 -28.02 -26.97
CA PRO A 211 -47.52 -28.85 -25.76
C PRO A 211 -46.64 -30.09 -25.87
N ALA A 212 -46.41 -30.61 -27.09
CA ALA A 212 -45.52 -31.74 -27.33
C ALA A 212 -44.04 -31.40 -27.08
N ILE A 213 -43.62 -30.18 -27.41
CA ILE A 213 -42.24 -29.72 -27.18
C ILE A 213 -42.05 -29.31 -25.72
N ALA A 214 -43.03 -28.66 -25.10
CA ALA A 214 -42.95 -28.23 -23.70
C ALA A 214 -42.82 -29.39 -22.70
N THR A 215 -43.38 -30.55 -23.02
CA THR A 215 -43.42 -31.73 -22.12
C THR A 215 -42.25 -32.69 -22.28
N SER A 216 -41.57 -32.71 -23.43
CA SER A 216 -40.60 -33.77 -23.76
C SER A 216 -39.24 -33.28 -24.27
N PHE A 217 -39.03 -31.97 -24.41
CA PHE A 217 -37.75 -31.42 -24.84
C PHE A 217 -36.96 -30.86 -23.65
N HIS A 218 -36.22 -31.75 -23.00
CA HIS A 218 -35.43 -31.47 -21.80
C HIS A 218 -33.93 -31.70 -22.05
N THR A 219 -33.10 -31.07 -21.23
CA THR A 219 -31.66 -31.26 -21.13
C THR A 219 -31.35 -32.67 -20.59
N SER A 220 -30.08 -33.06 -20.66
CA SER A 220 -29.59 -34.28 -19.97
C SER A 220 -29.93 -34.30 -18.46
N ASP A 221 -29.99 -33.13 -17.82
CA ASP A 221 -30.37 -32.95 -16.41
C ASP A 221 -31.89 -32.84 -16.17
N GLY A 222 -32.72 -32.99 -17.21
CA GLY A 222 -34.17 -32.97 -17.09
C GLY A 222 -34.82 -31.58 -17.02
N SER A 223 -34.07 -30.50 -17.28
CA SER A 223 -34.60 -29.14 -17.34
C SER A 223 -35.12 -28.80 -18.76
N PRO A 224 -36.11 -27.91 -18.93
CA PRO A 224 -36.58 -27.54 -20.28
C PRO A 224 -35.48 -26.92 -21.15
N LEU A 225 -35.22 -27.51 -22.32
CA LEU A 225 -34.13 -27.08 -23.22
C LEU A 225 -34.58 -25.96 -24.17
N VAL A 226 -33.68 -25.02 -24.45
CA VAL A 226 -33.91 -23.93 -25.42
C VAL A 226 -34.21 -24.45 -26.82
N THR A 227 -35.06 -23.71 -27.54
CA THR A 227 -35.50 -24.08 -28.90
C THR A 227 -34.81 -23.28 -30.01
N GLN A 228 -34.17 -22.18 -29.64
CA GLN A 228 -33.48 -21.23 -30.52
C GLN A 228 -32.03 -21.06 -30.03
N LEU A 229 -31.16 -20.57 -30.90
CA LEU A 229 -29.70 -20.51 -30.69
C LEU A 229 -29.16 -19.08 -30.74
N ASP A 230 -30.02 -18.09 -30.55
CA ASP A 230 -29.61 -16.70 -30.39
C ASP A 230 -29.22 -16.41 -28.92
N PRO A 231 -28.33 -15.45 -28.65
CA PRO A 231 -27.72 -15.28 -27.32
C PRO A 231 -28.69 -15.07 -26.16
N ASP A 232 -29.83 -14.43 -26.40
CA ASP A 232 -30.86 -14.17 -25.39
C ASP A 232 -31.89 -15.32 -25.29
N ALA A 233 -31.74 -16.42 -26.04
CA ALA A 233 -32.72 -17.51 -26.09
C ALA A 233 -32.98 -18.11 -24.70
N ALA A 234 -31.94 -18.34 -23.91
CA ALA A 234 -32.08 -18.90 -22.57
C ALA A 234 -32.88 -17.98 -21.63
N THR A 235 -32.57 -16.68 -21.62
CA THR A 235 -33.28 -15.67 -20.82
C THR A 235 -34.71 -15.44 -21.33
N ARG A 236 -34.89 -15.21 -22.63
CA ARG A 236 -36.19 -14.93 -23.27
C ARG A 236 -37.14 -16.12 -23.15
N GLN A 237 -36.62 -17.34 -23.29
CA GLN A 237 -37.43 -18.54 -23.18
C GLN A 237 -37.61 -19.01 -21.73
N GLY A 238 -36.82 -18.51 -20.78
CA GLY A 238 -36.78 -19.04 -19.41
C GLY A 238 -36.47 -20.54 -19.41
N ARG A 239 -35.52 -20.94 -20.26
CA ARG A 239 -35.11 -22.33 -20.51
C ARG A 239 -33.59 -22.44 -20.41
N LYS A 240 -33.09 -23.65 -20.23
CA LYS A 240 -31.66 -23.93 -20.03
C LYS A 240 -30.97 -24.41 -21.30
N LEU A 241 -29.65 -24.27 -21.32
CA LEU A 241 -28.80 -24.92 -22.31
C LEU A 241 -28.49 -26.34 -21.84
N GLU A 242 -27.85 -27.15 -22.70
CA GLU A 242 -27.23 -28.38 -22.20
C GLU A 242 -26.14 -28.04 -21.18
N PRO A 243 -25.96 -28.84 -20.12
CA PRO A 243 -25.02 -28.54 -19.03
C PRO A 243 -23.59 -28.25 -19.50
N GLN A 244 -23.13 -28.99 -20.51
CA GLN A 244 -21.83 -28.80 -21.16
C GLN A 244 -21.69 -27.39 -21.75
N ASP A 245 -22.73 -26.91 -22.43
CA ASP A 245 -22.73 -25.56 -23.00
C ASP A 245 -22.91 -24.49 -21.89
N GLU A 246 -23.57 -24.78 -20.76
CA GLU A 246 -23.62 -23.87 -19.60
C GLU A 246 -22.22 -23.66 -19.00
N TYR A 247 -21.41 -24.71 -18.83
CA TYR A 247 -20.01 -24.57 -18.39
C TYR A 247 -19.15 -23.79 -19.39
N PHE A 248 -19.33 -24.06 -20.68
CA PHE A 248 -18.63 -23.33 -21.73
C PHE A 248 -18.99 -21.84 -21.72
N GLU A 249 -20.28 -21.50 -21.63
CA GLU A 249 -20.76 -20.11 -21.50
C GLU A 249 -20.13 -19.41 -20.29
N ARG A 250 -20.13 -20.08 -19.13
CA ARG A 250 -19.54 -19.56 -17.90
C ARG A 250 -18.04 -19.29 -18.06
N ALA A 251 -17.31 -20.14 -18.78
CA ALA A 251 -15.88 -19.93 -19.07
C ALA A 251 -15.61 -18.66 -19.90
N ILE A 252 -16.43 -18.40 -20.92
CA ILE A 252 -16.29 -17.20 -21.76
C ILE A 252 -16.59 -15.94 -20.95
N TRP A 253 -17.65 -15.96 -20.13
CA TRP A 253 -18.03 -14.84 -19.28
C TRP A 253 -17.02 -14.57 -18.16
N LEU A 254 -16.43 -15.62 -17.58
CA LEU A 254 -15.28 -15.48 -16.67
C LEU A 254 -14.13 -14.73 -17.35
N GLY A 255 -13.79 -15.09 -18.59
CA GLY A 255 -12.76 -14.37 -19.34
C GLY A 255 -13.12 -12.91 -19.61
N CYS A 256 -14.37 -12.62 -19.96
CA CYS A 256 -14.85 -11.23 -20.14
C CYS A 256 -14.77 -10.44 -18.82
N TRP A 257 -15.15 -11.06 -17.70
CA TRP A 257 -15.03 -10.47 -16.37
C TRP A 257 -13.57 -10.16 -16.03
N GLU A 258 -12.66 -11.11 -16.23
CA GLU A 258 -11.23 -10.94 -15.97
C GLU A 258 -10.62 -9.85 -16.84
N HIS A 259 -10.96 -9.76 -18.12
CA HIS A 259 -10.49 -8.68 -18.98
C HIS A 259 -10.93 -7.29 -18.49
N LEU A 260 -12.19 -7.13 -18.08
CA LEU A 260 -12.70 -5.87 -17.52
C LEU A 260 -12.05 -5.54 -16.18
N ARG A 261 -11.90 -6.54 -15.32
CA ARG A 261 -11.25 -6.44 -14.01
C ARG A 261 -9.77 -6.06 -14.12
N ARG A 262 -9.08 -6.53 -15.16
CA ARG A 262 -7.67 -6.22 -15.47
C ARG A 262 -7.48 -4.95 -16.30
N GLY A 263 -8.57 -4.31 -16.75
CA GLY A 263 -8.51 -3.10 -17.58
C GLY A 263 -7.92 -3.33 -18.98
N SER A 264 -8.12 -4.53 -19.54
CA SER A 264 -7.64 -4.90 -20.87
C SER A 264 -8.17 -3.95 -21.96
N SER A 265 -7.38 -3.78 -23.02
CA SER A 265 -7.79 -2.99 -24.19
C SER A 265 -9.01 -3.61 -24.89
N LEU A 266 -9.75 -2.80 -25.66
CA LEU A 266 -10.86 -3.30 -26.46
C LEU A 266 -10.39 -4.37 -27.46
N ASP A 267 -9.21 -4.20 -28.06
CA ASP A 267 -8.66 -5.15 -29.03
C ASP A 267 -8.42 -6.51 -28.40
N THR A 268 -7.85 -6.56 -27.20
CA THR A 268 -7.66 -7.82 -26.45
C THR A 268 -9.00 -8.52 -26.17
N ILE A 269 -10.02 -7.77 -25.76
CA ILE A 269 -11.37 -8.32 -25.53
C ILE A 269 -11.98 -8.83 -26.84
N ARG A 270 -11.76 -8.11 -27.95
CA ARG A 270 -12.23 -8.52 -29.28
C ARG A 270 -11.56 -9.80 -29.74
N GLU A 271 -10.25 -9.93 -29.58
CA GLU A 271 -9.50 -11.16 -29.89
C GLU A 271 -10.05 -12.36 -29.08
N TRP A 272 -10.20 -12.19 -27.76
CA TRP A 272 -10.78 -13.21 -26.88
C TRP A 272 -12.16 -13.69 -27.37
N CYS A 273 -13.05 -12.75 -27.71
CA CYS A 273 -14.38 -13.07 -28.24
C CYS A 273 -14.35 -13.64 -29.67
N GLN A 274 -13.40 -13.22 -30.51
CA GLN A 274 -13.27 -13.64 -31.90
C GLN A 274 -12.86 -15.10 -32.02
N GLU A 275 -11.84 -15.51 -31.26
CA GLU A 275 -11.38 -16.91 -31.21
C GLU A 275 -12.51 -17.87 -30.83
N ARG A 276 -13.41 -17.39 -29.96
CA ARG A 276 -14.58 -18.14 -29.49
C ARG A 276 -15.79 -17.99 -30.41
N THR A 277 -15.68 -17.25 -31.52
CA THR A 277 -16.73 -16.97 -32.53
C THR A 277 -17.93 -16.17 -32.02
N GLU A 278 -17.75 -15.37 -30.97
CA GLU A 278 -18.82 -14.71 -30.21
C GLU A 278 -18.59 -13.20 -30.09
N MET A 279 -18.29 -12.57 -31.23
CA MET A 279 -17.95 -11.14 -31.35
C MET A 279 -19.01 -10.18 -30.78
N TRP A 280 -20.27 -10.62 -30.70
CA TRP A 280 -21.33 -9.79 -30.14
C TRP A 280 -21.06 -9.42 -28.67
N ARG A 281 -20.32 -10.23 -27.92
CA ARG A 281 -19.92 -9.93 -26.54
C ARG A 281 -18.97 -8.74 -26.48
N ALA A 282 -17.94 -8.73 -27.33
CA ALA A 282 -17.03 -7.59 -27.41
C ALA A 282 -17.77 -6.29 -27.83
N ILE A 283 -18.74 -6.40 -28.75
CA ILE A 283 -19.56 -5.25 -29.14
C ILE A 283 -20.43 -4.78 -27.97
N SER A 284 -21.10 -5.69 -27.26
CA SER A 284 -21.99 -5.33 -26.15
C SER A 284 -21.25 -4.71 -24.96
N THR A 285 -19.96 -5.02 -24.78
CA THR A 285 -19.11 -4.45 -23.72
C THR A 285 -18.33 -3.20 -24.13
N SER A 286 -18.31 -2.81 -25.40
CA SER A 286 -17.38 -1.80 -25.95
C SER A 286 -17.71 -0.32 -25.68
N ALA A 287 -18.93 0.04 -25.25
CA ALA A 287 -19.38 1.43 -25.34
C ALA A 287 -18.56 2.42 -24.50
N ILE A 288 -18.24 2.07 -23.25
CA ILE A 288 -17.38 2.85 -22.36
C ILE A 288 -16.55 1.88 -21.51
N LEU A 289 -15.35 1.55 -21.98
CA LEU A 289 -14.38 0.73 -21.24
C LEU A 289 -13.47 1.62 -20.39
N LEU A 290 -13.23 1.20 -19.15
CA LEU A 290 -12.20 1.77 -18.30
C LEU A 290 -10.95 0.91 -18.51
N SER A 291 -9.97 1.43 -19.24
CA SER A 291 -8.70 0.73 -19.47
C SER A 291 -7.67 1.15 -18.43
N ALA A 292 -6.74 0.22 -18.13
CA ALA A 292 -5.58 0.49 -17.28
C ALA A 292 -4.64 1.53 -17.90
N ASP A 293 -4.60 1.57 -19.24
CA ASP A 293 -3.84 2.53 -20.03
C ASP A 293 -4.72 3.72 -20.41
N ASP A 294 -4.16 4.94 -20.42
CA ASP A 294 -4.88 6.17 -20.79
C ASP A 294 -5.31 6.22 -22.27
N SER A 295 -5.04 5.15 -23.02
CA SER A 295 -5.48 4.92 -24.40
C SER A 295 -6.96 4.52 -24.44
N GLN A 296 -7.84 5.47 -24.15
CA GLN A 296 -9.26 5.25 -24.40
C GLN A 296 -9.60 5.58 -25.85
N GLU A 297 -10.20 4.62 -26.55
CA GLU A 297 -10.72 4.86 -27.88
C GLU A 297 -11.89 5.84 -27.83
N VAL A 298 -11.86 6.83 -28.71
CA VAL A 298 -12.89 7.86 -28.82
C VAL A 298 -14.15 7.21 -29.39
N THR A 299 -15.19 7.07 -28.56
CA THR A 299 -16.49 6.61 -29.04
C THR A 299 -17.32 7.81 -29.48
N ASP A 300 -17.52 7.97 -30.79
CA ASP A 300 -18.43 8.98 -31.40
C ASP A 300 -19.91 8.56 -31.19
N THR A 301 -20.30 8.40 -29.92
CA THR A 301 -21.64 7.93 -29.54
C THR A 301 -22.40 9.06 -28.87
N LYS A 302 -23.65 9.25 -29.29
CA LYS A 302 -24.53 10.28 -28.72
C LYS A 302 -24.74 10.04 -27.22
N PRO A 303 -24.72 11.10 -26.38
CA PRO A 303 -24.93 10.98 -24.92
C PRO A 303 -26.17 10.17 -24.52
N ALA A 304 -27.31 10.41 -25.17
CA ALA A 304 -28.56 9.71 -24.88
C ALA A 304 -28.47 8.19 -25.16
N SER A 305 -27.73 7.78 -26.18
CA SER A 305 -27.52 6.37 -26.51
C SER A 305 -26.63 5.68 -25.48
N LEU A 306 -25.60 6.37 -24.98
CA LEU A 306 -24.75 5.86 -23.90
C LEU A 306 -25.53 5.71 -22.59
N ALA A 307 -26.35 6.70 -22.24
CA ALA A 307 -27.21 6.66 -21.05
C ALA A 307 -28.23 5.52 -21.12
N LEU A 308 -28.82 5.25 -22.30
CA LEU A 308 -29.71 4.13 -22.52
C LEU A 308 -28.97 2.79 -22.46
N TRP A 309 -27.82 2.67 -23.13
CA TRP A 309 -27.00 1.45 -23.12
C TRP A 309 -26.64 1.05 -21.69
N ARG A 310 -26.17 1.99 -20.86
CA ARG A 310 -25.84 1.73 -19.45
C ARG A 310 -27.03 1.18 -18.67
N ARG A 311 -28.23 1.73 -18.88
CA ARG A 311 -29.48 1.27 -18.24
C ARG A 311 -29.89 -0.12 -18.73
N MET A 312 -29.65 -0.45 -19.99
CA MET A 312 -29.86 -1.81 -20.50
C MET A 312 -28.88 -2.80 -19.87
N CYS A 313 -27.60 -2.44 -19.72
CA CYS A 313 -26.64 -3.24 -18.96
C CYS A 313 -27.11 -3.45 -17.50
N PHE A 314 -27.65 -2.42 -16.85
CA PHE A 314 -28.20 -2.56 -15.49
C PHE A 314 -29.40 -3.52 -15.46
N SER A 315 -30.30 -3.44 -16.43
CA SER A 315 -31.42 -4.38 -16.54
C SER A 315 -30.92 -5.82 -16.71
N LEU A 316 -29.88 -6.02 -17.54
CA LEU A 316 -29.27 -7.33 -17.77
C LEU A 316 -28.54 -7.86 -16.52
N SER A 317 -27.87 -7.02 -15.73
CA SER A 317 -27.20 -7.48 -14.50
C SER A 317 -28.20 -7.98 -13.44
N ARG A 318 -29.37 -7.33 -13.32
CA ARG A 318 -30.38 -7.64 -12.30
C ARG A 318 -31.39 -8.71 -12.69
N SER A 319 -31.89 -8.64 -13.92
CA SER A 319 -33.00 -9.47 -14.41
C SER A 319 -32.63 -10.36 -15.58
N GLY A 320 -31.46 -10.13 -16.18
CA GLY A 320 -30.92 -10.93 -17.28
C GLY A 320 -29.83 -11.89 -16.80
N GLY A 321 -29.17 -12.49 -17.79
CA GLY A 321 -28.03 -13.38 -17.63
C GLY A 321 -28.36 -14.75 -17.06
N CYS A 322 -27.66 -15.76 -17.56
CA CYS A 322 -27.81 -17.15 -17.15
C CYS A 322 -26.83 -17.54 -16.04
N ASP A 323 -25.77 -16.75 -15.84
CA ASP A 323 -24.69 -17.00 -14.88
C ASP A 323 -24.30 -15.73 -14.10
N ASP A 324 -23.67 -15.91 -12.94
CA ASP A 324 -23.22 -14.80 -12.10
C ASP A 324 -22.07 -14.00 -12.74
N TYR A 325 -21.19 -14.59 -13.56
CA TYR A 325 -20.14 -13.84 -14.29
C TYR A 325 -20.73 -12.96 -15.38
N GLU A 326 -21.74 -13.43 -16.11
CA GLU A 326 -22.44 -12.60 -17.10
C GLU A 326 -23.09 -11.38 -16.44
N ARG A 327 -23.78 -11.60 -15.31
CA ARG A 327 -24.37 -10.53 -14.51
C ARG A 327 -23.31 -9.58 -13.95
N ALA A 328 -22.16 -10.10 -13.53
CA ALA A 328 -21.05 -9.30 -13.06
C ALA A 328 -20.46 -8.43 -14.18
N VAL A 329 -20.27 -8.96 -15.40
CA VAL A 329 -19.80 -8.19 -16.56
C VAL A 329 -20.73 -7.01 -16.84
N TYR A 330 -22.04 -7.25 -16.96
CA TYR A 330 -23.00 -6.16 -17.13
C TYR A 330 -23.11 -5.26 -15.89
N GLY A 331 -22.83 -5.81 -14.71
CA GLY A 331 -22.71 -5.07 -13.45
C GLY A 331 -21.54 -4.09 -13.46
N VAL A 332 -20.37 -4.46 -13.98
CA VAL A 332 -19.23 -3.55 -14.15
C VAL A 332 -19.58 -2.42 -15.12
N LEU A 333 -20.19 -2.75 -16.25
CA LEU A 333 -20.53 -1.77 -17.29
C LEU A 333 -21.60 -0.77 -16.82
N SER A 334 -22.57 -1.24 -16.04
CA SER A 334 -23.63 -0.41 -15.46
C SER A 334 -23.25 0.29 -14.15
N GLY A 335 -22.30 -0.25 -13.40
CA GLY A 335 -21.95 0.17 -12.04
C GLY A 335 -22.87 -0.42 -10.97
N ASP A 336 -23.33 -1.66 -11.12
CA ASP A 336 -24.18 -2.35 -10.15
C ASP A 336 -23.37 -3.21 -9.16
N ILE A 337 -23.21 -2.70 -7.93
CA ILE A 337 -22.35 -3.32 -6.90
C ILE A 337 -22.77 -4.77 -6.58
N PRO A 338 -24.04 -5.09 -6.29
CA PRO A 338 -24.41 -6.43 -5.82
C PRO A 338 -24.24 -7.53 -6.87
N SER A 339 -24.28 -7.18 -8.16
CA SER A 339 -24.02 -8.17 -9.23
C SER A 339 -22.54 -8.50 -9.35
N VAL A 340 -21.66 -7.52 -9.12
CA VAL A 340 -20.21 -7.70 -9.17
C VAL A 340 -19.67 -8.38 -7.92
N GLU A 341 -20.16 -7.99 -6.73
CA GLU A 341 -19.70 -8.57 -5.45
C GLU A 341 -19.97 -10.08 -5.32
N LYS A 342 -20.91 -10.64 -6.10
CA LYS A 342 -21.16 -12.08 -6.14
C LYS A 342 -20.00 -12.92 -6.65
N VAL A 343 -19.18 -12.35 -7.54
CA VAL A 343 -18.01 -13.02 -8.13
C VAL A 343 -16.69 -12.44 -7.60
N ALA A 344 -16.76 -11.46 -6.70
CA ALA A 344 -15.59 -10.87 -6.05
C ALA A 344 -14.99 -11.85 -5.02
N LEU A 345 -13.67 -11.98 -5.04
CA LEU A 345 -12.96 -12.96 -4.19
C LEU A 345 -12.12 -12.30 -3.10
N ASN A 346 -11.48 -11.17 -3.41
CA ASN A 346 -10.52 -10.51 -2.53
C ASN A 346 -10.91 -9.04 -2.27
N TRP A 347 -10.23 -8.40 -1.32
CA TRP A 347 -10.48 -7.00 -0.96
C TRP A 347 -10.35 -6.04 -2.15
N ASP A 348 -9.42 -6.29 -3.09
CA ASP A 348 -9.24 -5.48 -4.29
C ASP A 348 -10.46 -5.54 -5.22
N ASP A 349 -11.11 -6.70 -5.34
CA ASP A 349 -12.31 -6.91 -6.17
C ASP A 349 -13.52 -6.16 -5.62
N PHE A 350 -13.73 -6.24 -4.30
CA PHE A 350 -14.78 -5.49 -3.63
C PHE A 350 -14.54 -3.98 -3.77
N LEU A 351 -13.29 -3.53 -3.59
CA LEU A 351 -12.94 -2.13 -3.76
C LEU A 351 -13.16 -1.67 -5.22
N PHE A 352 -12.78 -2.50 -6.20
CA PHE A 352 -13.00 -2.25 -7.63
C PHE A 352 -14.49 -2.10 -7.95
N ALA A 353 -15.33 -3.02 -7.48
CA ALA A 353 -16.77 -2.98 -7.71
C ALA A 353 -17.39 -1.65 -7.24
N ASN A 354 -17.04 -1.23 -6.03
CA ASN A 354 -17.58 -0.03 -5.40
C ASN A 354 -17.04 1.26 -6.05
N TYR A 355 -15.74 1.36 -6.33
CA TYR A 355 -15.16 2.53 -6.99
C TYR A 355 -15.61 2.67 -8.46
N ASN A 356 -15.71 1.54 -9.18
CA ASN A 356 -16.28 1.53 -10.52
C ASN A 356 -17.73 2.03 -10.49
N ALA A 357 -18.56 1.55 -9.57
CA ALA A 357 -19.94 2.01 -9.45
C ALA A 357 -20.06 3.52 -9.15
N LEU A 358 -19.18 4.07 -8.31
CA LEU A 358 -19.11 5.51 -8.02
C LEU A 358 -18.74 6.32 -9.26
N LEU A 359 -17.68 5.92 -9.98
CA LEU A 359 -17.26 6.61 -11.20
C LEU A 359 -18.35 6.55 -12.29
N ARG A 360 -19.00 5.38 -12.45
CA ARG A 360 -20.11 5.18 -13.40
C ARG A 360 -21.33 6.04 -13.06
N THR A 361 -21.63 6.22 -11.78
CA THR A 361 -22.73 7.09 -11.33
C THR A 361 -22.43 8.56 -11.66
N GLN A 362 -21.20 9.02 -11.42
CA GLN A 362 -20.78 10.38 -11.78
C GLN A 362 -20.82 10.61 -13.30
N LEU A 363 -20.34 9.62 -14.07
CA LEU A 363 -20.36 9.67 -15.52
C LEU A 363 -21.79 9.72 -16.07
N ASP A 364 -22.72 8.92 -15.54
CA ASP A 364 -24.12 8.95 -15.98
C ASP A 364 -24.77 10.31 -15.72
N ASN A 365 -24.52 10.91 -14.56
CA ASN A 365 -25.00 12.25 -14.23
C ASN A 365 -24.44 13.30 -15.20
N TYR A 366 -23.15 13.19 -15.55
CA TYR A 366 -22.53 14.06 -16.55
C TYR A 366 -23.16 13.88 -17.94
N ILE A 367 -23.32 12.64 -18.40
CA ILE A 367 -23.91 12.31 -19.71
C ILE A 367 -25.36 12.81 -19.80
N LEU A 368 -26.16 12.61 -18.74
CA LEU A 368 -27.54 13.12 -18.68
C LEU A 368 -27.59 14.65 -18.72
N GLY A 369 -26.63 15.33 -18.10
CA GLY A 369 -26.49 16.79 -18.16
C GLY A 369 -26.19 17.33 -19.56
N GLN A 370 -25.61 16.51 -20.44
CA GLN A 370 -25.36 16.83 -21.86
C GLN A 370 -26.56 16.49 -22.77
N CYS A 371 -27.60 15.84 -22.25
CA CYS A 371 -28.79 15.49 -23.01
C CYS A 371 -29.84 16.62 -22.93
N PRO A 372 -30.72 16.75 -23.95
CA PRO A 372 -31.94 17.56 -23.82
C PRO A 372 -32.77 17.13 -22.59
N ALA A 373 -33.34 18.10 -21.86
CA ALA A 373 -33.99 17.84 -20.58
C ALA A 373 -35.20 16.89 -20.68
N ASP A 374 -35.96 16.98 -21.77
CA ASP A 374 -37.05 16.06 -22.10
C ASP A 374 -36.54 14.63 -22.27
N VAL A 375 -35.47 14.42 -23.04
CA VAL A 375 -34.84 13.11 -23.25
C VAL A 375 -34.29 12.54 -21.93
N ALA A 376 -33.57 13.34 -21.15
CA ALA A 376 -33.01 12.93 -19.86
C ALA A 376 -34.12 12.51 -18.86
N SER A 377 -35.22 13.27 -18.80
CA SER A 377 -36.36 12.98 -17.92
C SER A 377 -37.08 11.69 -18.35
N ASN A 378 -37.30 11.49 -19.65
CA ASN A 378 -37.91 10.27 -20.15
C ASN A 378 -37.04 9.03 -19.87
N LEU A 379 -35.72 9.14 -20.03
CA LEU A 379 -34.79 8.04 -19.75
C LEU A 379 -34.78 7.65 -18.27
N THR A 380 -34.73 8.64 -17.36
CA THR A 380 -34.70 8.38 -15.91
C THR A 380 -36.02 7.82 -15.38
N GLN A 381 -37.16 8.20 -15.97
CA GLN A 381 -38.47 7.65 -15.60
C GLN A 381 -38.71 6.23 -16.16
N SER A 382 -38.30 5.99 -17.41
CA SER A 382 -38.61 4.72 -18.10
C SER A 382 -37.68 3.59 -17.68
N PHE A 383 -36.43 3.93 -17.34
CA PHE A 383 -35.37 2.95 -17.16
C PHE A 383 -34.54 3.24 -15.90
N PRO A 384 -34.56 2.37 -14.88
CA PRO A 384 -33.81 2.58 -13.66
C PRO A 384 -32.30 2.44 -13.89
N SER A 385 -31.52 3.05 -13.00
CA SER A 385 -30.07 2.91 -12.93
C SER A 385 -29.64 2.77 -11.48
N PHE A 386 -28.51 2.09 -11.25
CA PHE A 386 -27.90 2.06 -9.92
C PHE A 386 -27.25 3.40 -9.58
N ASP A 387 -27.53 3.91 -8.38
CA ASP A 387 -26.89 5.10 -7.79
C ASP A 387 -26.00 4.66 -6.63
N ALA A 388 -24.69 4.61 -6.89
CA ALA A 388 -23.70 4.21 -5.89
C ALA A 388 -23.49 5.25 -4.79
N VAL A 389 -23.72 6.53 -5.10
CA VAL A 389 -23.57 7.60 -4.11
C VAL A 389 -24.67 7.48 -3.07
N GLN A 390 -25.92 7.31 -3.51
CA GLN A 390 -27.05 7.06 -2.62
C GLN A 390 -26.88 5.76 -1.82
N PHE A 391 -26.34 4.69 -2.45
CA PHE A 391 -26.09 3.41 -1.79
C PHE A 391 -25.12 3.53 -0.60
N HIS A 392 -24.04 4.32 -0.73
CA HIS A 392 -23.10 4.59 0.37
C HIS A 392 -23.50 5.75 1.28
N GLY A 393 -24.51 6.53 0.89
CA GLY A 393 -25.06 7.65 1.64
C GLY A 393 -24.53 9.02 1.19
N GLU A 394 -23.69 9.65 2.01
CA GLU A 394 -23.37 11.08 1.84
C GLU A 394 -22.14 11.32 0.94
N PRO A 395 -22.26 12.10 -0.17
CA PRO A 395 -21.22 12.28 -1.19
C PRO A 395 -19.83 12.63 -0.67
N ARG A 396 -19.75 13.46 0.38
CA ARG A 396 -18.48 13.96 0.95
C ARG A 396 -17.72 12.93 1.76
N THR A 397 -18.42 11.92 2.29
CA THR A 397 -17.84 10.91 3.18
C THR A 397 -17.92 9.51 2.60
N VAL A 398 -18.31 9.39 1.33
CA VAL A 398 -18.47 8.10 0.63
C VAL A 398 -17.21 7.26 0.75
N ASP A 399 -16.05 7.82 0.39
CA ASP A 399 -14.79 7.06 0.34
C ASP A 399 -14.43 6.49 1.73
N MET A 400 -14.61 7.28 2.79
CA MET A 400 -14.40 6.87 4.18
C MET A 400 -15.40 5.82 4.66
N ARG A 401 -16.69 6.02 4.38
CA ARG A 401 -17.75 5.07 4.77
C ARG A 401 -17.60 3.74 4.04
N LEU A 402 -17.26 3.79 2.77
CA LEU A 402 -16.99 2.63 1.94
C LEU A 402 -15.85 1.79 2.54
N ILE A 403 -14.69 2.41 2.82
CA ILE A 403 -13.55 1.68 3.41
C ILE A 403 -13.93 1.05 4.75
N ARG A 404 -14.65 1.77 5.62
CA ARG A 404 -15.13 1.22 6.90
C ARG A 404 -16.14 0.07 6.72
N ALA A 405 -16.98 0.12 5.69
CA ALA A 405 -17.90 -0.96 5.36
C ALA A 405 -17.16 -2.21 4.86
N LEU A 406 -16.13 -2.03 4.04
CA LEU A 406 -15.27 -3.13 3.58
C LEU A 406 -14.49 -3.76 4.75
N GLU A 407 -13.97 -2.95 5.68
CA GLU A 407 -13.30 -3.43 6.89
C GLU A 407 -14.23 -4.22 7.83
N ALA A 408 -15.54 -3.95 7.77
CA ALA A 408 -16.55 -4.66 8.55
C ALA A 408 -17.09 -5.92 7.85
N ASN A 409 -16.82 -6.12 6.56
CA ASN A 409 -17.32 -7.26 5.80
C ASN A 409 -16.59 -8.55 6.23
N PRO A 410 -17.32 -9.58 6.73
CA PRO A 410 -16.70 -10.80 7.25
C PRO A 410 -15.88 -11.60 6.22
N GLN A 411 -16.16 -11.48 4.92
CA GLN A 411 -15.45 -12.23 3.88
C GLN A 411 -14.02 -11.72 3.63
N ILE A 412 -13.82 -10.40 3.77
CA ILE A 412 -12.57 -9.71 3.43
C ILE A 412 -11.93 -9.04 4.63
N LYS A 413 -12.50 -9.20 5.83
CA LYS A 413 -12.05 -8.54 7.06
C LYS A 413 -10.57 -8.80 7.33
N ASP A 414 -10.12 -10.03 7.17
CA ASP A 414 -8.74 -10.40 7.49
C ASP A 414 -7.76 -9.75 6.51
N GLU A 415 -8.08 -9.75 5.21
CA GLU A 415 -7.29 -9.05 4.20
C GLU A 415 -7.32 -7.53 4.39
N ALA A 416 -8.49 -6.95 4.68
CA ALA A 416 -8.65 -5.51 4.93
C ALA A 416 -7.84 -5.02 6.14
N ASN A 417 -7.62 -5.90 7.13
CA ASN A 417 -6.82 -5.62 8.30
C ASN A 417 -5.32 -5.93 8.12
N GLU A 418 -4.85 -6.47 6.98
CA GLU A 418 -3.42 -6.58 6.70
C GLU A 418 -2.76 -5.17 6.71
N PRO A 419 -1.56 -4.97 7.28
CA PRO A 419 -0.93 -3.65 7.38
C PRO A 419 -0.78 -2.90 6.05
N ASN A 420 -0.41 -3.60 4.97
CA ASN A 420 -0.28 -3.01 3.64
C ASN A 420 -1.64 -2.53 3.11
N LYS A 421 -2.70 -3.33 3.27
CA LYS A 421 -4.05 -2.99 2.84
C LYS A 421 -4.64 -1.87 3.68
N ALA A 422 -4.45 -1.88 4.99
CA ALA A 422 -4.88 -0.81 5.88
C ALA A 422 -4.20 0.54 5.53
N LEU A 423 -2.92 0.50 5.15
CA LEU A 423 -2.19 1.68 4.67
C LEU A 423 -2.76 2.19 3.34
N GLN A 424 -2.94 1.30 2.35
CA GLN A 424 -3.57 1.63 1.05
C GLN A 424 -4.99 2.20 1.24
N ALA A 425 -5.80 1.57 2.08
CA ALA A 425 -7.14 2.00 2.43
C ALA A 425 -7.14 3.41 3.04
N SER A 426 -6.18 3.73 3.92
CA SER A 426 -6.04 5.06 4.51
C SER A 426 -5.61 6.14 3.50
N LEU A 427 -4.81 5.78 2.49
CA LEU A 427 -4.49 6.67 1.38
C LEU A 427 -5.76 6.97 0.59
N ILE A 428 -6.54 5.95 0.25
CA ILE A 428 -7.77 6.05 -0.55
C ILE A 428 -8.86 6.84 0.18
N SER A 429 -9.09 6.57 1.48
CA SER A 429 -10.10 7.26 2.30
C SER A 429 -9.72 8.69 2.70
N LYS A 430 -8.52 9.16 2.36
CA LYS A 430 -7.94 10.45 2.77
C LYS A 430 -7.73 10.57 4.29
N GLU A 431 -7.64 9.44 5.00
CA GLU A 431 -7.37 9.37 6.44
C GLU A 431 -5.90 9.02 6.77
N ILE A 432 -4.98 9.14 5.80
CA ILE A 432 -3.56 8.79 5.96
C ILE A 432 -2.91 9.47 7.17
N GLY A 433 -3.23 10.73 7.46
CA GLY A 433 -2.70 11.44 8.63
C GLY A 433 -3.04 10.74 9.96
N GLN A 434 -4.27 10.23 10.08
CA GLN A 434 -4.73 9.47 11.26
C GLN A 434 -4.05 8.09 11.34
N HIS A 435 -3.92 7.42 10.21
CA HIS A 435 -3.23 6.12 10.14
C HIS A 435 -1.75 6.24 10.55
N LEU A 436 -1.02 7.24 10.03
CA LEU A 436 0.37 7.50 10.39
C LEU A 436 0.54 7.88 11.87
N TYR A 437 -0.44 8.60 12.44
CA TYR A 437 -0.46 8.89 13.88
C TYR A 437 -0.59 7.61 14.72
N GLN A 438 -1.55 6.74 14.39
CA GLN A 438 -1.77 5.47 15.08
C GLN A 438 -0.59 4.51 14.93
N GLN A 439 0.00 4.43 13.73
CA GLN A 439 1.23 3.67 13.48
C GLN A 439 2.39 4.16 14.35
N GLY A 440 2.57 5.48 14.46
CA GLY A 440 3.59 6.09 15.32
C GLY A 440 3.40 5.80 16.81
N LEU A 441 2.14 5.71 17.28
CA LEU A 441 1.84 5.27 18.64
C LEU A 441 2.23 3.80 18.87
N ILE A 442 1.92 2.93 17.92
CA ILE A 442 2.21 1.48 18.03
C ILE A 442 3.72 1.23 18.11
N ILE A 443 4.51 1.88 17.25
CA ILE A 443 5.98 1.81 17.32
C ILE A 443 6.48 2.27 18.68
N SER A 444 5.94 3.38 19.20
CA SER A 444 6.35 3.89 20.51
C SER A 444 5.95 3.00 21.69
N SER A 445 4.88 2.22 21.55
CA SER A 445 4.45 1.26 22.58
C SER A 445 5.35 0.00 22.65
N GLY A 446 5.92 -0.43 21.51
CA GLY A 446 6.77 -1.62 21.41
C GLY A 446 8.27 -1.35 21.63
N ALA A 447 8.73 -0.12 21.45
CA ALA A 447 10.16 0.20 21.40
C ALA A 447 10.94 0.06 22.71
N ASN A 448 10.32 0.32 23.86
CA ASN A 448 11.03 0.27 25.15
C ASN A 448 11.13 -1.15 25.75
N GLN A 449 10.88 -2.20 24.94
CA GLN A 449 11.00 -3.60 25.36
C GLN A 449 12.36 -4.21 25.03
N ASN A 450 13.05 -3.72 23.98
CA ASN A 450 14.32 -4.26 23.50
C ASN A 450 15.38 -3.14 23.47
N GLU A 451 16.24 -3.09 24.49
CA GLU A 451 17.58 -2.41 24.55
C GLU A 451 17.75 -0.95 24.07
N SER A 452 16.72 -0.29 23.54
CA SER A 452 16.80 1.05 22.95
C SER A 452 15.68 1.94 23.47
N THR A 453 16.03 2.92 24.30
CA THR A 453 15.11 3.97 24.77
C THR A 453 14.81 4.96 23.65
N LEU A 454 13.96 4.57 22.70
CA LEU A 454 13.63 5.41 21.54
C LEU A 454 12.73 6.61 21.90
N TYR A 455 12.04 6.56 23.04
CA TYR A 455 11.02 7.55 23.43
C TYR A 455 11.03 7.85 24.93
N ARG A 456 11.06 9.15 25.27
CA ARG A 456 10.96 9.65 26.64
C ARG A 456 9.53 9.65 27.19
N SER A 457 8.53 9.88 26.34
CA SER A 457 7.11 9.86 26.73
C SER A 457 6.47 8.53 26.36
N LYS A 458 5.93 7.80 27.34
CA LYS A 458 5.07 6.65 27.07
C LYS A 458 3.80 7.16 26.38
N PRO A 459 3.43 6.62 25.20
CA PRO A 459 2.18 7.00 24.56
C PRO A 459 0.98 6.70 25.47
N SER A 460 -0.05 7.53 25.41
CA SER A 460 -1.34 7.26 26.07
C SER A 460 -1.86 5.89 25.65
N LYS A 461 -2.36 5.08 26.60
CA LYS A 461 -2.97 3.78 26.31
C LYS A 461 -4.10 3.96 25.30
N LEU A 462 -3.88 3.58 24.05
CA LEU A 462 -4.90 3.55 23.02
C LEU A 462 -5.18 2.09 22.67
N GLU A 463 -6.43 1.68 22.82
CA GLU A 463 -6.92 0.38 22.32
C GLU A 463 -7.08 0.49 20.81
N VAL A 464 -6.03 0.13 20.08
CA VAL A 464 -6.02 0.10 18.62
C VAL A 464 -5.87 -1.34 18.18
N ASN A 465 -6.58 -1.73 17.10
CA ASN A 465 -6.37 -3.02 16.48
C ASN A 465 -4.92 -3.09 15.94
N LYS A 466 -4.05 -3.83 16.62
CA LYS A 466 -2.62 -3.92 16.30
C LYS A 466 -2.33 -4.62 14.96
N GLU A 467 -3.27 -5.42 14.47
CA GLU A 467 -3.12 -6.19 13.23
C GLU A 467 -3.01 -5.28 12.00
N ARG A 468 -3.63 -4.09 12.05
CA ARG A 468 -3.67 -3.09 10.98
C ARG A 468 -2.37 -2.34 10.74
N PHE A 469 -1.34 -2.59 11.55
CA PHE A 469 -0.15 -1.74 11.63
C PHE A 469 1.11 -2.59 11.64
N PHE A 470 2.18 -2.04 11.08
CA PHE A 470 3.47 -2.70 11.12
C PHE A 470 4.05 -2.70 12.52
N GLN A 471 4.59 -3.84 12.95
CA GLN A 471 5.24 -3.96 14.24
C GLN A 471 6.68 -3.41 14.19
N SER A 472 7.28 -3.13 15.34
CA SER A 472 8.66 -2.63 15.43
C SER A 472 9.71 -3.61 14.87
N THR A 473 9.37 -4.90 14.79
CA THR A 473 10.20 -5.97 14.22
C THR A 473 10.05 -6.09 12.69
N GLN A 474 9.00 -5.53 12.10
CA GLN A 474 8.72 -5.61 10.67
C GLN A 474 9.40 -4.47 9.92
N HIS A 475 10.72 -4.52 9.87
CA HIS A 475 11.57 -3.46 9.32
C HIS A 475 11.22 -3.05 7.88
N TYR A 476 10.84 -4.02 7.06
CA TYR A 476 10.35 -3.81 5.70
C TYR A 476 9.15 -2.85 5.65
N GLY A 477 8.13 -3.09 6.47
CA GLY A 477 6.94 -2.24 6.52
C GLY A 477 7.23 -0.87 7.14
N LEU A 478 8.09 -0.83 8.16
CA LEU A 478 8.56 0.43 8.76
C LEU A 478 9.23 1.33 7.72
N ARG A 479 10.04 0.75 6.83
CA ARG A 479 10.65 1.48 5.72
C ARG A 479 9.58 2.14 4.85
N ILE A 480 8.60 1.38 4.37
CA ILE A 480 7.54 1.90 3.49
C ILE A 480 6.80 3.05 4.17
N VAL A 481 6.33 2.85 5.42
CA VAL A 481 5.54 3.86 6.11
C VAL A 481 6.35 5.11 6.46
N ALA A 482 7.61 4.95 6.87
CA ALA A 482 8.49 6.09 7.14
C ALA A 482 8.72 6.93 5.88
N HIS A 483 8.94 6.29 4.74
CA HIS A 483 9.12 6.97 3.46
C HIS A 483 7.83 7.64 2.96
N ILE A 484 6.66 7.01 3.12
CA ILE A 484 5.37 7.64 2.77
C ILE A 484 5.13 8.87 3.65
N TYR A 485 5.34 8.76 4.97
CA TYR A 485 5.24 9.92 5.87
C TYR A 485 6.19 11.05 5.45
N LEU A 486 7.43 10.70 5.10
CA LEU A 486 8.44 11.64 4.63
C LEU A 486 7.98 12.37 3.38
N LEU A 487 7.51 11.65 2.36
CA LEU A 487 7.04 12.23 1.10
C LEU A 487 5.87 13.18 1.33
N ILE A 488 4.88 12.76 2.12
CA ILE A 488 3.70 13.59 2.45
C ILE A 488 4.14 14.86 3.19
N ASN A 489 4.97 14.72 4.23
CA ASN A 489 5.45 15.85 5.02
C ASN A 489 6.27 16.85 4.20
N LEU A 490 7.13 16.38 3.29
CA LEU A 490 7.88 17.26 2.40
C LEU A 490 6.96 18.00 1.42
N MET A 491 5.96 17.32 0.85
CA MET A 491 4.99 17.94 -0.05
C MET A 491 4.11 18.98 0.68
N ASP A 492 3.70 18.69 1.91
CA ASP A 492 2.93 19.63 2.74
C ASP A 492 3.74 20.89 3.08
N LYS A 493 5.04 20.73 3.41
CA LYS A 493 5.94 21.87 3.64
C LYS A 493 6.06 22.76 2.40
N LEU A 494 6.12 22.17 1.19
CA LEU A 494 6.21 22.91 -0.07
C LEU A 494 4.89 23.60 -0.48
N ASN A 495 3.75 23.05 -0.07
CA ASN A 495 2.41 23.54 -0.44
C ASN A 495 1.77 24.45 0.60
N SER A 496 2.55 25.15 1.43
CA SER A 496 2.07 26.01 2.53
C SER A 496 1.35 27.31 2.07
N LYS A 497 0.35 27.14 1.20
CA LYS A 497 -0.94 27.83 1.16
C LYS A 497 -2.05 26.77 1.35
N ASP A 498 -2.51 26.61 2.59
CA ASP A 498 -3.77 25.98 3.08
C ASP A 498 -4.29 24.61 2.58
N ASP A 499 -3.78 23.98 1.51
CA ASP A 499 -4.23 22.66 1.02
C ASP A 499 -3.20 21.54 1.34
N SER A 500 -3.01 21.24 2.63
CA SER A 500 -2.05 20.25 3.16
C SER A 500 -2.74 18.89 3.43
N LEU A 501 -2.16 17.76 3.01
CA LEU A 501 -2.67 16.39 3.25
C LEU A 501 -2.39 15.89 4.68
N ALA A 502 -1.36 16.40 5.34
CA ALA A 502 -1.34 16.47 6.80
C ALA A 502 -2.14 17.71 7.20
N PRO A 503 -3.03 17.66 8.20
CA PRO A 503 -3.68 18.88 8.64
C PRO A 503 -2.59 19.86 9.07
N ALA A 504 -2.54 21.04 8.46
CA ALA A 504 -1.76 22.19 8.92
C ALA A 504 -2.11 22.57 10.38
N PHE A 505 -3.18 21.96 10.92
CA PHE A 505 -3.66 22.00 12.29
C PHE A 505 -3.56 20.66 13.05
N SER A 506 -2.66 19.75 12.66
CA SER A 506 -2.38 18.55 13.48
C SER A 506 -1.83 19.02 14.83
N PRO A 507 -2.47 18.64 15.96
CA PRO A 507 -1.98 19.00 17.29
C PRO A 507 -0.49 18.64 17.42
N PRO A 508 0.31 19.43 18.16
CA PRO A 508 1.75 19.17 18.31
C PRO A 508 2.05 17.74 18.81
N GLU A 509 1.13 17.16 19.58
CA GLU A 509 1.20 15.76 20.04
C GLU A 509 1.02 14.75 18.89
N MET A 510 0.11 15.00 17.96
CA MET A 510 -0.10 14.17 16.78
C MET A 510 1.14 14.16 15.88
N ARG A 511 1.71 15.35 15.64
CA ARG A 511 2.96 15.49 14.87
C ARG A 511 4.11 14.77 15.54
N ARG A 512 4.26 14.90 16.86
CA ARG A 512 5.30 14.18 17.62
C ARG A 512 5.15 12.67 17.49
N SER A 513 3.92 12.14 17.56
CA SER A 513 3.69 10.71 17.36
C SER A 513 4.00 10.25 15.94
N GLN A 514 3.65 11.02 14.90
CA GLN A 514 4.02 10.70 13.52
C GLN A 514 5.54 10.72 13.30
N GLN A 515 6.26 11.64 13.94
CA GLN A 515 7.73 11.69 13.90
C GLN A 515 8.39 10.43 14.50
N ASN A 516 7.66 9.63 15.29
CA ASN A 516 8.15 8.35 15.78
C ASN A 516 8.37 7.33 14.64
N LEU A 517 7.72 7.51 13.48
CA LEU A 517 7.97 6.69 12.29
C LEU A 517 9.43 6.84 11.82
N ILE A 518 9.90 8.08 11.70
CA ILE A 518 11.29 8.37 11.34
C ILE A 518 12.24 7.92 12.46
N ALA A 519 11.86 8.10 13.73
CA ALA A 519 12.67 7.62 14.86
C ALA A 519 12.83 6.09 14.85
N GLY A 520 11.75 5.35 14.58
CA GLY A 520 11.78 3.90 14.43
C GLY A 520 12.61 3.44 13.23
N TYR A 521 12.50 4.15 12.10
CA TYR A 521 13.30 3.87 10.92
C TYR A 521 14.80 4.17 11.13
N ALA A 522 15.14 5.26 11.83
CA ALA A 522 16.52 5.57 12.22
C ALA A 522 17.13 4.47 13.11
N ASN A 523 16.34 3.90 14.01
CA ASN A 523 16.78 2.74 14.80
C ASN A 523 16.98 1.49 13.94
N TYR A 524 16.12 1.26 12.94
CA TYR A 524 16.37 0.19 11.97
C TYR A 524 17.67 0.42 11.18
N LEU A 525 17.92 1.64 10.68
CA LEU A 525 19.17 1.97 9.98
C LEU A 525 20.40 1.71 10.86
N ARG A 526 20.31 2.03 12.16
CA ARG A 526 21.35 1.71 13.14
C ARG A 526 21.57 0.19 13.26
N LEU A 527 20.50 -0.57 13.45
CA LEU A 527 20.58 -2.02 13.61
C LEU A 527 21.08 -2.73 12.33
N ALA A 528 20.84 -2.13 11.17
CA ALA A 528 21.34 -2.58 9.87
C ALA A 528 22.73 -2.03 9.51
N GLU A 529 23.42 -1.37 10.44
CA GLU A 529 24.76 -0.77 10.27
C GLU A 529 24.88 0.40 9.27
N PHE A 530 23.76 0.93 8.77
CA PHE A 530 23.69 2.11 7.89
C PHE A 530 23.70 3.43 8.68
N HIS A 531 24.66 3.58 9.59
CA HIS A 531 24.75 4.73 10.49
C HIS A 531 24.91 6.07 9.74
N GLU A 532 25.56 6.06 8.59
CA GLU A 532 25.86 7.26 7.78
C GLU A 532 24.60 7.94 7.24
N LEU A 533 23.50 7.19 7.10
CA LEU A 533 22.24 7.71 6.56
C LEU A 533 21.37 8.38 7.64
N ILE A 534 21.62 8.09 8.92
CA ILE A 534 20.80 8.58 10.05
C ILE A 534 20.68 10.12 10.08
N PRO A 535 21.77 10.90 9.89
CA PRO A 535 21.68 12.36 9.87
C PRO A 535 20.76 12.91 8.79
N LEU A 536 20.71 12.29 7.61
CA LEU A 536 19.84 12.71 6.51
C LEU A 536 18.37 12.64 6.92
N TYR A 537 17.91 11.52 7.46
CA TYR A 537 16.53 11.37 7.91
C TYR A 537 16.18 12.26 9.10
N CYS A 538 17.14 12.51 9.99
CA CYS A 538 16.94 13.41 11.13
C CYS A 538 16.83 14.89 10.72
N SER A 539 17.33 15.29 9.55
CA SER A 539 17.23 16.68 9.06
C SER A 539 15.79 17.12 8.76
N ILE A 540 14.91 16.16 8.50
CA ILE A 540 13.50 16.40 8.17
C ILE A 540 12.67 16.70 9.44
N LEU A 541 13.16 16.23 10.60
CA LEU A 541 12.54 16.42 11.90
C LEU A 541 12.82 17.83 12.44
N GLU A 542 11.82 18.43 13.07
CA GLU A 542 11.98 19.74 13.72
C GLU A 542 12.64 19.60 15.11
N PRO A 543 13.53 20.53 15.51
CA PRO A 543 14.02 20.61 16.89
C PRO A 543 12.86 20.75 17.89
N PRO A 544 12.91 20.10 19.07
CA PRO A 544 14.02 19.35 19.65
C PRO A 544 14.10 17.87 19.22
N ARG A 545 13.14 17.36 18.44
CA ARG A 545 12.99 15.92 18.17
C ARG A 545 14.15 15.36 17.34
N SER A 546 14.65 16.12 16.37
CA SER A 546 15.82 15.74 15.57
C SER A 546 17.03 15.39 16.45
N TYR A 547 17.32 16.22 17.46
CA TYR A 547 18.41 15.99 18.40
C TYR A 547 18.18 14.76 19.28
N GLU A 548 16.96 14.53 19.74
CA GLU A 548 16.62 13.32 20.52
C GLU A 548 16.90 12.05 19.73
N VAL A 549 16.38 11.97 18.50
CA VAL A 549 16.53 10.78 17.64
C VAL A 549 18.00 10.55 17.30
N LEU A 550 18.75 11.60 16.94
CA LEU A 550 20.20 11.49 16.73
C LEU A 550 20.93 10.99 17.97
N SER A 551 20.57 11.52 19.14
CA SER A 551 21.25 11.22 20.40
C SER A 551 21.17 9.75 20.77
N TYR A 552 19.97 9.17 20.71
CA TYR A 552 19.76 7.76 21.05
C TYR A 552 20.33 6.79 20.01
N ASN A 553 20.35 7.16 18.74
CA ASN A 553 20.83 6.25 17.70
C ASN A 553 22.37 6.27 17.54
N LEU A 554 23.01 7.43 17.70
CA LEU A 554 24.46 7.57 17.47
C LEU A 554 25.32 7.35 18.73
N ILE A 555 24.72 7.25 19.93
CA ILE A 555 25.50 7.12 21.18
C ILE A 555 26.34 5.83 21.24
N HIS A 556 25.91 4.78 20.53
CA HIS A 556 26.56 3.47 20.50
C HIS A 556 27.83 3.43 19.65
N GLU A 557 28.16 4.52 18.94
CA GLU A 557 29.39 4.60 18.15
C GLU A 557 30.63 4.63 19.07
N ASN A 558 31.46 3.59 18.97
CA ASN A 558 32.64 3.43 19.80
C ASN A 558 33.90 4.04 19.19
N GLU A 559 33.96 4.19 17.86
CA GLU A 559 35.18 4.59 17.15
C GLU A 559 35.25 6.12 16.95
N ALA A 560 36.35 6.75 17.37
CA ALA A 560 36.53 8.21 17.27
C ALA A 560 36.48 8.73 15.82
N SER A 561 36.99 7.95 14.86
CA SER A 561 36.96 8.26 13.42
C SER A 561 35.53 8.33 12.89
N ARG A 562 34.68 7.35 13.25
CA ARG A 562 33.25 7.29 12.88
C ARG A 562 32.46 8.43 13.50
N ARG A 563 32.73 8.78 14.77
CA ARG A 563 32.09 9.95 15.41
C ARG A 563 32.41 11.24 14.65
N LEU A 564 33.66 11.44 14.24
CA LEU A 564 34.04 12.61 13.43
C LEU A 564 33.35 12.61 12.06
N LEU A 565 33.21 11.45 11.42
CA LEU A 565 32.45 11.32 10.18
C LEU A 565 30.97 11.72 10.40
N GLN A 566 30.33 11.19 11.44
CA GLN A 566 28.95 11.52 11.80
C GLN A 566 28.76 13.02 12.07
N LEU A 567 29.69 13.68 12.78
CA LEU A 567 29.63 15.14 12.99
C LEU A 567 29.70 15.92 11.67
N ARG A 568 30.47 15.44 10.67
CA ARG A 568 30.50 16.04 9.33
C ARG A 568 29.17 15.83 8.60
N LEU A 569 28.58 14.64 8.69
CA LEU A 569 27.30 14.32 8.06
C LEU A 569 26.13 15.11 8.68
N ILE A 570 26.09 15.24 10.01
CA ILE A 570 25.12 16.09 10.73
C ILE A 570 25.21 17.55 10.24
N ARG A 571 26.44 18.06 10.06
CA ARG A 571 26.66 19.41 9.52
C ARG A 571 26.21 19.51 8.05
N LYS A 572 26.52 18.51 7.22
CA LYS A 572 26.09 18.46 5.81
C LYS A 572 24.55 18.46 5.70
N ALA A 573 23.88 17.74 6.60
CA ALA A 573 22.43 17.66 6.68
C ALA A 573 21.76 18.94 7.24
N GLY A 574 22.53 20.00 7.54
CA GLY A 574 22.02 21.29 8.00
C GLY A 574 21.60 21.32 9.47
N ILE A 575 21.99 20.32 10.27
CA ILE A 575 21.69 20.24 11.70
C ILE A 575 22.82 20.91 12.50
N ASP A 576 22.46 21.70 13.52
CA ASP A 576 23.46 22.32 14.40
C ASP A 576 24.17 21.27 15.26
N VAL A 577 25.46 21.08 14.97
CA VAL A 577 26.34 20.15 15.68
C VAL A 577 26.48 20.53 17.16
N LEU A 578 26.54 21.84 17.47
CA LEU A 578 26.68 22.31 18.85
C LEU A 578 25.41 21.98 19.66
N GLY A 579 24.25 22.26 19.09
CA GLY A 579 22.94 21.90 19.64
C GLY A 579 22.80 20.41 19.87
N PHE A 580 23.21 19.58 18.89
CA PHE A 580 23.18 18.12 18.99
C PHE A 580 23.96 17.61 20.20
N VAL A 581 25.26 17.93 20.28
CA VAL A 581 26.14 17.32 21.28
C VAL A 581 25.81 17.80 22.70
N LYS A 582 25.38 19.05 22.86
CA LYS A 582 24.83 19.56 24.14
C LYS A 582 23.57 18.82 24.56
N THR A 583 22.67 18.59 23.61
CA THR A 583 21.39 17.92 23.85
C THR A 583 21.62 16.44 24.19
N GLN A 584 22.50 15.74 23.49
CA GLN A 584 22.84 14.33 23.76
C GLN A 584 23.31 14.13 25.20
N ALA A 585 24.27 14.94 25.65
CA ALA A 585 24.80 14.83 27.01
C ALA A 585 23.74 15.19 28.07
N TRP A 586 22.89 16.19 27.80
CA TRP A 586 21.79 16.53 28.71
C TRP A 586 20.71 15.43 28.77
N LEU A 587 20.36 14.85 27.63
CA LEU A 587 19.35 13.79 27.54
C LEU A 587 19.78 12.56 28.34
N LEU A 588 20.98 12.04 28.09
CA LEU A 588 21.50 10.84 28.74
C LEU A 588 21.68 11.04 30.25
N PHE A 589 22.11 12.23 30.68
CA PHE A 589 22.19 12.55 32.11
C PHE A 589 20.80 12.60 32.77
N ASN A 590 19.80 13.19 32.08
CA ASN A 590 18.45 13.32 32.62
C ASN A 590 17.70 11.98 32.66
N ASP A 591 18.00 11.05 31.75
CA ASP A 591 17.36 9.74 31.68
C ASP A 591 17.73 8.82 32.86
N LEU A 592 18.84 9.11 33.56
CA LEU A 592 19.22 8.44 34.82
C LEU A 592 18.27 8.76 36.00
N GLY A 593 17.38 9.75 35.82
CA GLY A 593 16.38 10.14 36.81
C GLY A 593 16.93 11.00 37.96
N PRO A 594 16.05 11.43 38.89
CA PRO A 594 16.48 12.18 40.06
C PRO A 594 17.34 11.30 40.96
N ALA A 595 18.29 11.93 41.65
CA ALA A 595 19.08 11.32 42.71
C ALA A 595 18.19 10.55 43.69
N GLN A 596 18.38 9.23 43.81
CA GLN A 596 17.73 8.48 44.87
C GLN A 596 18.13 9.11 46.22
N HIS A 597 17.17 9.33 47.11
CA HIS A 597 17.45 9.95 48.41
C HIS A 597 18.26 8.99 49.28
N GLY A 598 19.58 9.24 49.40
CA GLY A 598 20.53 8.40 50.11
C GLY A 598 21.87 8.32 49.35
N CYS A 599 22.90 7.73 49.96
CA CYS A 599 24.13 7.33 49.26
C CYS A 599 24.06 5.80 49.10
N PRO A 600 23.50 5.28 47.99
CA PRO A 600 23.26 3.84 47.82
C PRO A 600 24.53 3.02 47.52
N ALA A 601 25.70 3.67 47.46
CA ALA A 601 26.97 3.03 47.17
C ALA A 601 27.21 1.77 48.04
N LYS A 602 27.46 0.64 47.37
CA LYS A 602 27.61 -0.68 48.00
C LYS A 602 28.86 -0.78 48.87
N GLU A 603 29.92 -0.06 48.53
CA GLU A 603 31.21 -0.11 49.23
C GLU A 603 31.88 1.27 49.32
N GLY A 604 32.68 1.46 50.38
CA GLY A 604 33.53 2.64 50.52
C GLY A 604 34.89 2.37 49.88
N PHE A 605 35.32 3.23 48.96
CA PHE A 605 36.62 3.09 48.30
C PHE A 605 37.71 3.86 49.06
N SER A 606 38.96 3.39 48.96
CA SER A 606 40.14 4.08 49.49
C SER A 606 41.16 4.26 48.39
N ILE A 607 41.47 5.51 48.09
CA ILE A 607 42.50 5.90 47.11
C ILE A 607 43.90 5.53 47.63
N ILE A 608 44.05 5.35 48.94
CA ILE A 608 45.34 5.18 49.60
C ILE A 608 45.47 3.75 50.13
N GLU A 609 46.65 3.15 49.99
CA GLU A 609 46.94 1.83 50.55
C GLU A 609 46.90 1.84 52.09
N PRO A 610 46.43 0.76 52.72
CA PRO A 610 46.44 0.63 54.17
C PRO A 610 47.89 0.44 54.68
N GLY A 611 48.46 1.47 55.32
CA GLY A 611 49.79 1.40 55.94
C GLY A 611 50.28 2.71 56.56
N PRO A 612 51.34 2.70 57.39
CA PRO A 612 51.97 3.92 57.88
C PRO A 612 52.65 4.69 56.73
N PRO A 613 52.62 6.04 56.73
CA PRO A 613 53.27 6.84 55.69
C PRO A 613 54.78 6.60 55.69
N THR A 614 55.37 6.45 54.50
CA THR A 614 56.83 6.37 54.35
C THR A 614 57.44 7.77 54.36
N SER A 615 58.59 7.94 55.01
CA SER A 615 59.23 9.25 55.23
C SER A 615 59.69 9.97 53.95
N ARG A 616 59.70 9.28 52.79
CA ARG A 616 60.11 9.84 51.50
C ARG A 616 58.95 10.12 50.52
N SER A 617 57.82 9.43 50.63
CA SER A 617 56.76 9.45 49.61
C SER A 617 55.34 9.42 50.18
N GLY A 618 55.17 9.50 51.50
CA GLY A 618 53.84 9.41 52.13
C GLY A 618 53.25 8.00 51.98
N ARG A 619 51.92 7.91 51.92
CA ARG A 619 51.24 6.64 51.63
C ARG A 619 51.03 6.51 50.11
N PRO A 620 51.36 5.36 49.50
CA PRO A 620 51.17 5.15 48.07
C PRO A 620 49.68 5.12 47.69
N VAL A 621 49.40 5.56 46.45
CA VAL A 621 48.06 5.49 45.84
C VAL A 621 47.80 4.04 45.41
N ARG A 622 46.64 3.50 45.80
CA ARG A 622 46.22 2.16 45.41
C ARG A 622 45.98 2.13 43.89
N PRO A 623 46.67 1.28 43.11
CA PRO A 623 46.32 1.06 41.71
C PRO A 623 44.97 0.36 41.65
N ASP A 624 44.12 0.78 40.71
CA ASP A 624 42.73 0.29 40.60
C ASP A 624 41.94 0.39 41.92
N PHE A 625 41.93 1.61 42.49
CA PHE A 625 41.30 1.89 43.78
C PHE A 625 39.76 1.78 43.77
N PHE A 626 39.16 1.63 42.59
CA PHE A 626 37.74 1.36 42.42
C PHE A 626 37.45 -0.15 42.43
N GLY A 627 38.35 -1.00 41.91
CA GLY A 627 38.34 -2.44 42.13
C GLY A 627 37.19 -3.21 41.48
N ASP A 628 36.48 -2.61 40.53
CA ASP A 628 35.35 -3.23 39.84
C ASP A 628 35.82 -4.11 38.67
N ASP A 629 35.31 -5.34 38.60
CA ASP A 629 35.38 -6.17 37.39
C ASP A 629 34.68 -5.42 36.24
N GLU A 630 35.36 -5.22 35.10
CA GLU A 630 34.82 -4.56 33.88
C GLU A 630 33.45 -5.13 33.42
N ARG A 631 33.13 -6.35 33.88
CA ARG A 631 31.89 -7.09 33.60
C ARG A 631 30.63 -6.54 34.28
N PHE A 632 30.73 -5.58 35.20
CA PHE A 632 29.58 -5.04 35.97
C PHE A 632 29.19 -3.58 35.64
N VAL A 633 29.79 -2.96 34.62
CA VAL A 633 29.42 -1.59 34.22
C VAL A 633 28.10 -1.60 33.47
N ASP A 634 27.11 -0.87 33.97
CA ASP A 634 25.83 -0.67 33.28
C ASP A 634 26.05 0.07 31.95
N GLN A 635 25.44 -0.42 30.86
CA GLN A 635 25.50 0.19 29.53
C GLN A 635 25.04 1.66 29.56
N ALA A 636 24.12 2.03 30.45
CA ALA A 636 23.69 3.41 30.64
C ALA A 636 24.84 4.33 31.13
N HIS A 637 25.73 3.82 31.98
CA HIS A 637 26.90 4.54 32.48
C HIS A 637 27.96 4.71 31.39
N GLU A 638 28.21 3.68 30.58
CA GLU A 638 29.10 3.81 29.42
C GLU A 638 28.59 4.84 28.43
N ASN A 639 27.29 4.80 28.11
CA ASN A 639 26.67 5.78 27.20
C ASN A 639 26.80 7.21 27.74
N LEU A 640 26.72 7.40 29.06
CA LEU A 640 26.94 8.70 29.68
C LEU A 640 28.39 9.19 29.51
N ILE A 641 29.37 8.32 29.68
CA ILE A 641 30.79 8.64 29.42
C ILE A 641 31.00 8.96 27.94
N ARG A 642 30.46 8.14 27.03
CA ARG A 642 30.51 8.39 25.58
C ARG A 642 29.95 9.76 25.22
N SER A 643 28.87 10.21 25.88
CA SER A 643 28.31 11.54 25.63
C SER A 643 29.28 12.69 25.94
N LEU A 644 30.18 12.51 26.92
CA LEU A 644 31.28 13.46 27.19
C LEU A 644 32.35 13.39 26.10
N GLU A 645 32.65 12.19 25.59
CA GLU A 645 33.60 12.04 24.47
C GLU A 645 33.10 12.79 23.24
N TRP A 646 31.81 12.69 22.92
CA TRP A 646 31.18 13.50 21.87
C TRP A 646 31.33 15.01 22.12
N LEU A 647 31.11 15.48 23.36
CA LEU A 647 31.32 16.88 23.76
C LEU A 647 32.78 17.35 23.62
N VAL A 648 33.75 16.48 23.85
CA VAL A 648 35.18 16.81 23.74
C VAL A 648 35.60 16.96 22.27
N LEU A 649 34.98 16.21 21.35
CA LEU A 649 35.29 16.29 19.92
C LEU A 649 34.93 17.65 19.30
N VAL A 650 34.03 18.42 19.93
CA VAL A 650 33.64 19.76 19.49
C VAL A 650 34.40 20.80 20.34
N GLN A 651 35.35 21.52 19.74
CA GLN A 651 36.24 22.43 20.48
C GLN A 651 35.52 23.59 21.18
N GLU A 652 34.33 23.98 20.72
CA GLU A 652 33.55 25.10 21.26
C GLU A 652 32.75 24.73 22.53
N THR A 653 32.81 23.48 23.00
CA THR A 653 31.99 23.00 24.13
C THR A 653 32.73 22.80 25.46
N TRP A 654 33.98 23.24 25.61
CA TRP A 654 34.76 23.09 26.87
C TRP A 654 34.02 23.50 28.15
N PRO A 655 33.30 24.64 28.22
CA PRO A 655 32.53 24.98 29.42
C PRO A 655 31.44 23.94 29.75
N ASN A 656 30.80 23.36 28.73
CA ASN A 656 29.78 22.32 28.89
C ASN A 656 30.40 20.97 29.21
N VAL A 657 31.55 20.63 28.64
CA VAL A 657 32.35 19.46 29.01
C VAL A 657 32.66 19.50 30.50
N LEU A 658 33.18 20.62 31.01
CA LEU A 658 33.53 20.76 32.42
C LEU A 658 32.29 20.73 33.32
N SER A 659 31.22 21.43 32.95
CA SER A 659 29.97 21.47 33.73
C SER A 659 29.29 20.11 33.77
N MET A 660 29.11 19.46 32.61
CA MET A 660 28.46 18.15 32.52
C MET A 660 29.35 17.05 33.09
N GLY A 661 30.66 17.09 32.83
CA GLY A 661 31.65 16.18 33.41
C GLY A 661 31.58 16.23 34.94
N THR A 662 31.54 17.42 35.53
CA THR A 662 31.38 17.57 36.99
C THR A 662 30.09 16.93 37.50
N LYS A 663 28.97 17.08 36.79
CA LYS A 663 27.69 16.45 37.17
C LYS A 663 27.75 14.93 37.10
N ILE A 664 28.36 14.39 36.03
CA ILE A 664 28.54 12.96 35.79
C ILE A 664 29.48 12.34 36.84
N TYR A 665 30.63 12.99 37.12
CA TYR A 665 31.53 12.55 38.18
C TYR A 665 30.84 12.52 39.56
N LYS A 666 30.07 13.56 39.90
CA LYS A 666 29.30 13.60 41.15
C LYS A 666 28.24 12.50 41.20
N PHE A 667 27.61 12.17 40.07
CA PHE A 667 26.67 11.07 39.97
C PHE A 667 27.36 9.72 40.25
N PHE A 668 28.46 9.41 39.56
CA PHE A 668 29.20 8.16 39.79
C PHE A 668 29.72 8.03 41.23
N LEU A 669 30.26 9.11 41.80
CA LEU A 669 30.70 9.11 43.20
C LEU A 669 29.55 8.95 44.20
N ARG A 670 28.30 9.29 43.85
CA ARG A 670 27.17 9.11 44.77
C ARG A 670 26.54 7.71 44.65
N GLU A 671 26.36 7.24 43.42
CA GLU A 671 25.63 6.00 43.15
C GLU A 671 26.54 4.75 43.23
N LEU A 672 27.82 4.87 42.86
CA LEU A 672 28.75 3.73 42.82
C LEU A 672 29.70 3.71 44.04
N PHE A 673 30.18 4.86 44.52
CA PHE A 673 31.35 4.90 45.42
C PHE A 673 31.29 5.96 46.54
N CYS A 674 30.86 5.60 47.76
CA CYS A 674 30.78 6.59 48.86
C CYS A 674 32.15 6.82 49.52
N PHE A 675 32.57 8.09 49.63
CA PHE A 675 33.76 8.49 50.37
C PHE A 675 33.48 8.40 51.89
N LYS A 676 34.05 7.41 52.59
CA LYS A 676 34.10 7.45 54.06
C LYS A 676 35.16 8.46 54.49
N GLN A 677 34.79 9.74 54.55
CA GLN A 677 35.58 10.72 55.27
C GLN A 677 35.43 10.41 56.76
N SER A 678 36.41 9.71 57.34
CA SER A 678 36.52 9.57 58.79
C SER A 678 36.86 10.96 59.35
N VAL A 679 35.83 11.74 59.66
CA VAL A 679 35.94 12.88 60.55
C VAL A 679 36.18 12.29 61.94
N LYS A 680 37.46 12.15 62.31
CA LYS A 680 37.84 12.02 63.71
C LYS A 680 37.92 13.43 64.28
N ASN A 681 37.07 13.71 65.27
CA ASN A 681 37.34 14.73 66.28
C ASN A 681 38.68 14.46 66.97
#